data_AF-A0A094H507-F1
#
_entry.id   AF-A0A094H507-F1
#
_cell.length_a   1.000
_cell.length_b   1.000
_cell.length_c   1.000
_cell.angle_alpha   90.00
_cell.angle_beta   90.00
_cell.angle_gamma   90.00
#
_symmetry.space_group_name_H-M   'P 1'
#
loop_
_entity.id
_entity.type
_entity.pdbx_description
1 polymer ?
#
loop_
_entity_poly.entity_id
_entity_poly.type
_entity_poly.pdbx_seq_one_letter_code
_entity_poly.pdbx_strand_id
1 'polypeptide(L)'
;MVSGMVESGELVWGVKRVAVRRRSAHRGQHGANIGPSEELNRPMGNGPGMGWGDGDKMAGEEKGWEDSAPIDPSTLARSVPTIGHRTHRPSDTDLIVRPRYHALHTAVRTPHTPRTTSTPRTYSPYCTLLSAAYRCLSVLIALQPTPYYSILQHPTAPYSIVQCHHRRLNTNSTPPPPPPPPQYASALHRTLQYIPLHDTTQLNSTIRTPEPPVMPSAIPAGSASPATGGAGNANDNIRRFVAPSRPLSPRAEHALFHNKTRCFVYGLQPRAVQGMLDFDFICKRSTPSVAGIIYTFGGQFVSKMYWGTSETLLPVYQSVDKAMAKHSDVDTVVNFASSRSVYQSTMELMEYPQIRSIAIIAEGVPERRAREILHVAKKKGITIIGPATVGGIKPGAFKIGNTGGMMDNIVASKLYRPGSVGYVSKSGGMSNELNNIICNTTDGVYEGVAIGGDRYPGTTFIDHLLRYQADPDCKILLLLGEVGGIEEYRVIEAVQDGTITKPIVAWAIGTCASMFKTEVQFGHAGSFANSQLETAANKNKAMKEAGFHVPETFEEMPALLSSVYQTLVKAGSIKPKAEPIVPKIPLDYSWAQELGLIRKPAAFISTISDDRGQELLYAGMPISDVFREDIGIGGVMSLLWFRRRLPDYASKFLEMVLMLTADHGPAVSGAMNTIITTRAGKDLISALVSGLLTIGSRFGGALDGAAEEFTRAYDKGLSPRDFVDSMRKQNKLIPGIGHKVKSRNNPDLRVELVKEFVKKRFPSCKMLDYALAVESVTTSKKDNLILNVDGAVAVCFVDLMRNCGAFSAEEAEDYLKMGVLNGLFVLGRSIGLIAHYLDQKRLRTGLYRHPWDDITYLLPTLQSGAPGSEGRVEVQM
;
A
#
# COMPACT_ATOMS: atom_id res chain seq x y z
N MET A 1 1.45 -18.47 20.06
CA MET A 1 1.50 -18.60 21.54
C MET A 1 2.38 -19.79 21.87
N VAL A 2 2.67 -20.03 23.16
CA VAL A 2 3.67 -20.98 23.66
C VAL A 2 5.11 -20.55 23.34
N SER A 3 5.66 -19.78 24.27
CA SER A 3 7.09 -19.72 24.58
C SER A 3 7.17 -19.75 26.11
N GLY A 4 8.12 -20.50 26.67
CA GLY A 4 8.26 -20.63 28.12
C GLY A 4 9.40 -21.56 28.52
N MET A 5 10.20 -21.10 29.50
CA MET A 5 11.17 -21.86 30.30
C MET A 5 12.27 -22.63 29.56
N VAL A 6 13.45 -21.99 29.46
CA VAL A 6 14.66 -22.45 30.15
C VAL A 6 15.39 -21.22 30.70
N GLU A 7 15.83 -21.25 31.96
CA GLU A 7 16.78 -20.28 32.53
C GLU A 7 18.01 -21.03 33.06
N SER A 8 19.21 -20.59 32.69
CA SER A 8 20.49 -20.65 33.43
C SER A 8 21.67 -20.46 32.47
N GLY A 9 22.77 -19.86 32.97
CA GLY A 9 23.99 -19.61 32.20
C GLY A 9 24.22 -18.13 31.88
N GLU A 10 25.07 -17.46 32.64
CA GLU A 10 25.49 -16.09 32.37
C GLU A 10 26.56 -16.03 31.28
N LEU A 11 26.42 -15.12 30.31
CA LEU A 11 27.53 -14.62 29.50
C LEU A 11 27.23 -13.21 28.99
N VAL A 12 28.19 -12.30 29.17
CA VAL A 12 27.94 -10.84 29.14
C VAL A 12 27.84 -10.30 27.71
N TRP A 13 26.67 -9.77 27.34
CA TRP A 13 26.47 -9.00 26.10
C TRP A 13 25.99 -7.58 26.38
N GLY A 14 26.87 -6.60 26.15
CA GLY A 14 26.57 -5.18 26.32
C GLY A 14 25.76 -4.60 25.16
N VAL A 15 24.42 -4.74 25.20
CA VAL A 15 23.50 -4.14 24.20
C VAL A 15 22.68 -3.02 24.83
N LYS A 16 22.72 -1.82 24.22
CA LYS A 16 21.92 -0.66 24.66
C LYS A 16 20.42 -0.94 24.51
N ARG A 17 19.69 -1.03 25.62
CA ARG A 17 18.22 -1.17 25.62
C ARG A 17 17.54 0.10 25.10
N VAL A 18 16.85 0.02 23.96
CA VAL A 18 15.80 0.97 23.59
C VAL A 18 14.52 0.58 24.35
N ALA A 19 13.98 1.50 25.15
CA ALA A 19 12.90 1.20 26.08
C ALA A 19 11.50 1.27 25.44
N VAL A 20 10.97 0.13 24.98
CA VAL A 20 9.57 0.02 24.52
C VAL A 20 8.62 0.00 25.73
N ARG A 21 8.11 1.19 26.10
CA ARG A 21 7.29 1.39 27.31
C ARG A 21 5.81 1.05 27.07
N ARG A 22 5.43 -0.21 27.23
CA ARG A 22 3.99 -0.60 27.32
C ARG A 22 3.31 0.19 28.45
N ARG A 23 2.14 0.76 28.17
CA ARG A 23 1.21 1.31 29.18
C ARG A 23 -0.08 0.49 29.16
N SER A 24 -0.38 -0.21 30.26
CA SER A 24 -1.73 -0.69 30.54
C SER A 24 -2.57 0.45 31.13
N ALA A 25 -3.89 0.43 30.90
CA ALA A 25 -4.79 1.45 31.42
C ALA A 25 -5.31 1.11 32.83
N HIS A 26 -5.27 2.09 33.73
CA HIS A 26 -6.04 2.10 34.97
C HIS A 26 -6.68 3.49 35.17
N ARG A 27 -7.82 3.53 35.86
CA ARG A 27 -8.70 4.71 35.96
C ARG A 27 -8.37 5.58 37.16
N GLY A 28 -8.44 6.90 36.94
CA GLY A 28 -8.96 7.88 37.89
C GLY A 28 -8.03 8.37 39.01
N GLN A 29 -7.73 9.67 38.99
CA GLN A 29 -8.43 10.66 39.83
C GLN A 29 -8.11 12.09 39.33
N HIS A 30 -8.82 13.09 39.87
CA HIS A 30 -8.63 14.51 39.50
C HIS A 30 -7.35 15.10 40.11
N GLY A 31 -6.68 16.00 39.39
CA GLY A 31 -5.52 16.77 39.86
C GLY A 31 -5.32 18.01 39.00
N ALA A 32 -5.17 19.17 39.63
CA ALA A 32 -5.32 20.47 38.97
C ALA A 32 -4.05 20.97 38.23
N ASN A 33 -4.27 21.38 36.97
CA ASN A 33 -3.91 22.69 36.39
C ASN A 33 -2.44 23.13 36.18
N ILE A 34 -2.28 24.05 35.22
CA ILE A 34 -1.10 24.88 34.88
C ILE A 34 0.06 24.16 34.15
N GLY A 35 0.56 24.82 33.09
CA GLY A 35 1.66 24.35 32.23
C GLY A 35 2.99 25.05 32.50
N PRO A 36 4.06 24.69 31.75
CA PRO A 36 5.41 25.19 32.00
C PRO A 36 5.68 26.55 31.34
N SER A 37 6.50 27.36 32.01
CA SER A 37 7.32 28.40 31.39
C SER A 37 8.80 28.10 31.68
N GLU A 38 9.70 28.57 30.82
CA GLU A 38 11.14 28.67 31.12
C GLU A 38 11.35 29.63 32.33
N GLU A 39 12.50 29.72 33.01
CA GLU A 39 13.90 29.67 32.56
C GLU A 39 14.87 29.36 33.73
N LEU A 40 16.19 29.32 33.52
CA LEU A 40 17.15 28.77 34.51
C LEU A 40 18.49 29.53 34.56
N ASN A 41 18.69 30.40 35.57
CA ASN A 41 19.99 30.82 36.18
C ASN A 41 19.71 31.80 37.36
N ARG A 42 20.23 31.61 38.59
CA ARG A 42 21.60 31.82 39.14
C ARG A 42 21.99 33.30 39.35
N PRO A 43 22.91 33.64 40.29
CA PRO A 43 23.36 32.96 41.51
C PRO A 43 23.58 33.93 42.73
N MET A 44 24.32 33.45 43.74
CA MET A 44 24.88 34.17 44.91
C MET A 44 23.89 34.53 46.04
N GLY A 45 24.24 34.46 47.33
CA GLY A 45 25.43 33.86 47.95
C GLY A 45 26.03 34.69 49.09
N ASN A 46 26.18 34.08 50.28
CA ASN A 46 27.13 34.48 51.33
C ASN A 46 27.19 33.36 52.41
N GLY A 47 28.38 33.14 52.99
CA GLY A 47 28.57 32.38 54.23
C GLY A 47 28.77 33.35 55.41
N PRO A 48 29.54 33.00 56.47
CA PRO A 48 30.22 31.73 56.76
C PRO A 48 29.98 31.21 58.21
N GLY A 49 30.63 30.10 58.61
CA GLY A 49 30.88 29.82 60.04
C GLY A 49 30.98 28.33 60.42
N MET A 50 32.03 28.01 61.19
CA MET A 50 32.24 26.92 62.20
C MET A 50 31.18 25.81 62.31
N GLY A 51 31.48 24.50 62.43
CA GLY A 51 32.72 23.84 62.83
C GLY A 51 32.56 23.12 64.19
N TRP A 52 33.09 21.88 64.31
CA TRP A 52 33.10 20.97 65.49
C TRP A 52 31.80 20.20 65.84
N GLY A 53 31.96 18.96 66.35
CA GLY A 53 30.88 18.13 66.93
C GLY A 53 31.02 16.62 66.67
N ASP A 54 31.78 15.91 67.51
CA ASP A 54 31.98 14.45 67.45
C ASP A 54 30.92 13.63 68.24
N GLY A 55 30.87 12.31 68.00
CA GLY A 55 30.20 11.30 68.84
C GLY A 55 29.32 10.32 68.03
N ASP A 56 29.63 9.02 67.95
CA ASP A 56 29.47 7.95 68.98
C ASP A 56 28.02 7.46 69.15
N LYS A 57 27.72 6.15 69.28
CA LYS A 57 28.50 4.89 69.12
C LYS A 57 27.52 3.68 69.13
N MET A 58 27.90 2.57 68.48
CA MET A 58 27.51 1.14 68.71
C MET A 58 26.00 0.76 68.70
N ALA A 59 25.52 -0.38 68.17
CA ALA A 59 26.01 -1.75 67.85
C ALA A 59 25.60 -2.85 68.86
N GLY A 60 25.26 -4.03 68.31
CA GLY A 60 24.57 -5.19 68.93
C GLY A 60 23.45 -5.64 67.98
N GLU A 61 23.34 -6.85 67.42
CA GLU A 61 23.66 -8.23 67.86
C GLU A 61 22.80 -8.69 69.07
N GLU A 62 22.23 -9.92 69.12
CA GLU A 62 22.57 -11.17 68.42
C GLU A 62 21.38 -11.98 67.79
N LYS A 63 21.74 -12.76 66.76
CA LYS A 63 21.38 -14.16 66.37
C LYS A 63 20.21 -14.91 67.07
N GLY A 64 19.56 -15.82 66.31
CA GLY A 64 19.42 -17.22 66.80
C GLY A 64 18.24 -18.11 66.33
N TRP A 65 18.56 -19.09 65.48
CA TRP A 65 17.96 -20.45 65.39
C TRP A 65 16.52 -20.70 64.89
N GLU A 66 16.20 -22.01 64.81
CA GLU A 66 15.37 -22.67 63.80
C GLU A 66 14.17 -23.46 64.40
N ASP A 67 13.39 -24.03 63.48
CA ASP A 67 12.61 -25.28 63.59
C ASP A 67 11.17 -25.35 64.16
N SER A 68 10.35 -26.05 63.37
CA SER A 68 9.15 -26.83 63.71
C SER A 68 7.79 -26.13 64.00
N ALA A 69 6.72 -26.93 63.85
CA ALA A 69 5.29 -26.61 63.96
C ALA A 69 4.69 -27.39 65.19
N PRO A 70 3.36 -27.52 65.46
CA PRO A 70 2.17 -27.17 64.67
C PRO A 70 0.94 -26.64 65.50
N ILE A 71 -0.28 -26.79 64.94
CA ILE A 71 -1.64 -26.83 65.59
C ILE A 71 -2.48 -25.53 65.59
N ASP A 72 -3.79 -25.72 65.30
CA ASP A 72 -4.94 -24.78 65.30
C ASP A 72 -5.99 -25.32 66.31
N PRO A 73 -6.75 -24.48 67.05
CA PRO A 73 -8.20 -24.38 66.75
C PRO A 73 -8.95 -23.08 67.16
N SER A 74 -9.82 -22.56 66.27
CA SER A 74 -11.12 -21.88 66.56
C SER A 74 -11.09 -20.48 67.26
N THR A 75 -12.13 -19.62 67.32
CA THR A 75 -13.63 -19.69 67.32
C THR A 75 -14.26 -18.37 66.76
N LEU A 76 -15.37 -18.33 66.00
CA LEU A 76 -16.82 -18.17 66.36
C LEU A 76 -17.24 -16.82 67.04
N ALA A 77 -18.41 -16.17 66.81
CA ALA A 77 -19.66 -16.52 66.09
C ALA A 77 -20.68 -15.36 65.80
N ARG A 78 -21.82 -15.72 65.13
CA ARG A 78 -23.17 -15.05 65.03
C ARG A 78 -23.27 -13.85 64.05
N SER A 79 -24.43 -13.46 63.48
CA SER A 79 -25.85 -13.91 63.46
C SER A 79 -26.51 -13.45 62.11
N VAL A 80 -27.55 -14.02 61.45
CA VAL A 80 -28.80 -14.80 61.75
C VAL A 80 -30.06 -13.91 61.80
N PRO A 81 -31.25 -14.29 61.25
CA PRO A 81 -31.71 -15.54 60.57
C PRO A 81 -31.93 -15.32 59.03
N THR A 82 -32.85 -15.85 58.19
CA THR A 82 -34.05 -16.77 58.05
C THR A 82 -34.23 -16.98 56.50
N ILE A 83 -34.87 -17.95 55.80
CA ILE A 83 -35.53 -19.29 55.88
C ILE A 83 -35.56 -19.83 54.40
N GLY A 84 -35.60 -21.12 54.02
CA GLY A 84 -35.42 -22.36 54.79
C GLY A 84 -36.24 -23.62 54.35
N HIS A 85 -36.25 -24.10 53.09
CA HIS A 85 -36.96 -25.37 52.71
C HIS A 85 -36.25 -26.31 51.68
N ARG A 86 -35.83 -27.51 52.17
CA ARG A 86 -35.85 -28.91 51.61
C ARG A 86 -35.57 -29.21 50.10
N THR A 87 -34.92 -30.32 49.66
CA THR A 87 -34.49 -31.59 50.34
C THR A 87 -33.37 -32.39 49.61
N HIS A 88 -32.50 -33.05 50.40
CA HIS A 88 -31.70 -34.31 50.21
C HIS A 88 -30.70 -34.63 49.05
N ARG A 89 -29.63 -35.32 49.51
CA ARG A 89 -28.37 -35.90 48.96
C ARG A 89 -28.54 -37.38 48.45
N PRO A 90 -27.51 -38.23 48.06
CA PRO A 90 -26.02 -38.13 48.24
C PRO A 90 -25.04 -38.66 47.14
N SER A 91 -23.73 -38.36 47.31
CA SER A 91 -22.47 -39.18 47.13
C SER A 91 -22.15 -40.04 45.88
N ASP A 92 -20.90 -40.39 45.50
CA ASP A 92 -19.51 -39.87 45.70
C ASP A 92 -18.50 -40.73 44.84
N THR A 93 -17.20 -40.38 44.82
CA THR A 93 -15.98 -41.20 44.49
C THR A 93 -15.65 -41.72 43.06
N ASP A 94 -14.57 -41.14 42.49
CA ASP A 94 -13.25 -41.73 42.14
C ASP A 94 -12.95 -42.81 41.04
N LEU A 95 -12.03 -42.39 40.14
CA LEU A 95 -10.72 -43.00 39.74
C LEU A 95 -10.56 -44.30 38.88
N ILE A 96 -10.00 -44.07 37.66
CA ILE A 96 -9.00 -44.87 36.87
C ILE A 96 -9.38 -46.30 36.37
N VAL A 97 -9.17 -46.56 35.05
CA VAL A 97 -8.39 -47.69 34.44
C VAL A 97 -8.85 -48.06 32.99
N ARG A 98 -7.83 -48.13 32.12
CA ARG A 98 -7.63 -48.66 30.73
C ARG A 98 -8.11 -50.13 30.46
N PRO A 99 -7.90 -50.76 29.27
CA PRO A 99 -7.71 -50.28 27.86
C PRO A 99 -8.38 -51.16 26.73
N ARG A 100 -8.16 -50.78 25.44
CA ARG A 100 -7.95 -51.63 24.22
C ARG A 100 -9.02 -52.64 23.74
N TYR A 101 -9.30 -52.66 22.42
CA TYR A 101 -8.67 -53.62 21.47
C TYR A 101 -8.83 -53.21 19.99
N HIS A 102 -8.33 -54.05 19.07
CA HIS A 102 -8.11 -53.81 17.62
C HIS A 102 -9.15 -54.46 16.69
N ALA A 103 -9.19 -53.97 15.44
CA ALA A 103 -9.36 -54.66 14.14
C ALA A 103 -10.36 -53.89 13.24
N LEU A 104 -9.95 -53.31 12.11
CA LEU A 104 -9.59 -53.94 10.82
C LEU A 104 -10.72 -54.76 10.19
N HIS A 105 -11.27 -54.25 9.08
CA HIS A 105 -11.70 -55.10 7.96
C HIS A 105 -11.60 -54.36 6.62
N THR A 106 -11.25 -55.11 5.57
CA THR A 106 -11.10 -54.67 4.18
C THR A 106 -12.16 -55.33 3.29
N ALA A 107 -12.19 -54.90 2.00
CA ALA A 107 -12.81 -55.58 0.85
C ALA A 107 -14.37 -55.54 0.72
N VAL A 108 -14.98 -55.77 -0.47
CA VAL A 108 -14.71 -55.27 -1.85
C VAL A 108 -15.89 -55.68 -2.78
N ARG A 109 -16.24 -54.89 -3.83
CA ARG A 109 -17.16 -55.20 -4.97
C ARG A 109 -18.65 -55.48 -4.61
N THR A 110 -19.70 -54.80 -5.14
CA THR A 110 -20.26 -54.68 -6.52
C THR A 110 -20.77 -55.98 -7.16
N PRO A 111 -21.81 -56.00 -8.03
CA PRO A 111 -22.84 -54.97 -8.36
C PRO A 111 -24.31 -55.52 -8.46
N HIS A 112 -25.32 -54.65 -8.68
CA HIS A 112 -26.29 -54.72 -9.81
C HIS A 112 -27.43 -53.68 -9.74
N THR A 113 -28.18 -53.54 -10.84
CA THR A 113 -29.26 -52.58 -11.18
C THR A 113 -30.39 -53.34 -11.93
N PRO A 114 -31.47 -52.73 -12.48
CA PRO A 114 -32.36 -51.64 -12.02
C PRO A 114 -33.87 -52.01 -12.14
N ARG A 115 -34.78 -51.11 -11.73
CA ARG A 115 -36.18 -50.85 -12.22
C ARG A 115 -36.82 -49.81 -11.26
N THR A 116 -37.59 -48.74 -11.55
CA THR A 116 -38.33 -48.07 -12.65
C THR A 116 -39.73 -47.66 -12.11
N THR A 117 -40.46 -46.80 -12.84
CA THR A 117 -41.93 -46.53 -12.75
C THR A 117 -42.53 -45.76 -11.54
N SER A 118 -42.57 -44.43 -11.71
CA SER A 118 -43.80 -43.62 -11.92
C SER A 118 -44.75 -43.15 -10.78
N THR A 119 -44.63 -41.83 -10.48
CA THR A 119 -45.73 -40.82 -10.44
C THR A 119 -46.78 -40.87 -9.28
N PRO A 120 -47.69 -39.88 -9.13
CA PRO A 120 -47.34 -38.57 -8.58
C PRO A 120 -48.33 -38.07 -7.48
N ARG A 121 -47.98 -37.01 -6.74
CA ARG A 121 -48.98 -36.16 -6.06
C ARG A 121 -48.50 -34.72 -5.86
N THR A 122 -49.45 -33.79 -5.92
CA THR A 122 -49.28 -32.33 -5.87
C THR A 122 -49.22 -31.79 -4.44
N TYR A 123 -48.47 -30.71 -4.20
CA TYR A 123 -48.95 -29.52 -3.47
C TYR A 123 -47.95 -28.34 -3.57
N SER A 124 -48.48 -27.12 -3.53
CA SER A 124 -47.79 -25.81 -3.53
C SER A 124 -48.84 -24.72 -3.27
N PRO A 125 -48.53 -23.51 -2.76
CA PRO A 125 -47.24 -22.98 -2.29
C PRO A 125 -47.23 -22.62 -0.78
N TYR A 126 -46.06 -22.26 -0.23
CA TYR A 126 -45.75 -20.95 0.38
C TYR A 126 -44.44 -20.99 1.21
N CYS A 127 -43.68 -19.90 1.17
CA CYS A 127 -42.64 -19.49 2.12
C CYS A 127 -41.54 -20.49 2.54
N THR A 128 -40.45 -20.59 1.76
CA THR A 128 -39.09 -20.70 2.32
C THR A 128 -38.04 -20.24 1.30
N LEU A 129 -37.40 -19.10 1.53
CA LEU A 129 -36.41 -18.52 0.59
C LEU A 129 -35.17 -18.04 1.37
N LEU A 130 -34.58 -18.94 2.16
CA LEU A 130 -33.43 -18.62 3.03
C LEU A 130 -32.50 -19.81 3.33
N SER A 131 -32.28 -20.71 2.37
CA SER A 131 -31.17 -21.70 2.40
C SER A 131 -30.86 -22.31 1.02
N ALA A 132 -30.21 -21.55 0.12
CA ALA A 132 -29.83 -22.04 -1.22
C ALA A 132 -28.56 -21.41 -1.83
N ALA A 133 -27.82 -20.57 -1.11
CA ALA A 133 -26.83 -19.66 -1.69
C ALA A 133 -25.35 -20.07 -1.55
N TYR A 134 -25.04 -21.33 -1.18
CA TYR A 134 -23.67 -21.73 -0.80
C TYR A 134 -23.11 -23.03 -1.46
N ARG A 135 -23.72 -23.54 -2.54
CA ARG A 135 -23.22 -24.71 -3.29
C ARG A 135 -23.41 -24.62 -4.82
N CYS A 136 -22.86 -23.59 -5.48
CA CYS A 136 -22.67 -23.57 -6.94
C CYS A 136 -21.62 -22.53 -7.39
N LEU A 137 -20.35 -22.70 -6.98
CA LEU A 137 -19.23 -21.85 -7.45
C LEU A 137 -17.93 -22.63 -7.64
N SER A 138 -17.97 -23.71 -8.44
CA SER A 138 -16.79 -24.56 -8.68
C SER A 138 -16.73 -25.23 -10.07
N VAL A 139 -17.55 -24.79 -11.04
CA VAL A 139 -17.46 -25.22 -12.45
C VAL A 139 -17.74 -24.00 -13.35
N LEU A 140 -16.98 -23.88 -14.45
CA LEU A 140 -16.96 -22.82 -15.50
C LEU A 140 -15.84 -21.78 -15.43
N ILE A 141 -14.59 -22.26 -15.58
CA ILE A 141 -13.55 -21.52 -16.33
C ILE A 141 -13.03 -22.47 -17.42
N ALA A 142 -13.60 -22.37 -18.62
CA ALA A 142 -13.07 -23.00 -19.83
C ALA A 142 -13.61 -22.30 -21.09
N LEU A 143 -12.72 -22.20 -22.09
CA LEU A 143 -12.90 -21.76 -23.49
C LEU A 143 -12.62 -20.27 -23.80
N GLN A 144 -11.71 -20.11 -24.77
CA GLN A 144 -11.34 -18.86 -25.43
C GLN A 144 -12.17 -18.69 -26.73
N PRO A 145 -12.38 -17.46 -27.21
CA PRO A 145 -12.97 -17.23 -28.54
C PRO A 145 -11.89 -17.23 -29.64
N THR A 146 -12.02 -18.10 -30.63
CA THR A 146 -11.45 -17.92 -31.98
C THR A 146 -12.57 -17.55 -32.96
N PRO A 147 -12.29 -16.74 -34.00
CA PRO A 147 -13.33 -16.21 -34.89
C PRO A 147 -13.73 -17.20 -35.97
N TYR A 148 -15.01 -17.20 -36.37
CA TYR A 148 -15.51 -17.88 -37.56
C TYR A 148 -16.36 -16.97 -38.44
N TYR A 149 -16.04 -16.95 -39.73
CA TYR A 149 -16.96 -16.55 -40.81
C TYR A 149 -17.97 -17.68 -41.06
N SER A 150 -19.21 -17.37 -41.47
CA SER A 150 -19.90 -17.98 -42.64
C SER A 150 -21.41 -17.64 -42.73
N ILE A 151 -21.80 -17.04 -43.86
CA ILE A 151 -23.01 -17.29 -44.71
C ILE A 151 -24.38 -17.62 -44.05
N LEU A 152 -25.40 -16.81 -44.41
CA LEU A 152 -26.77 -17.20 -44.82
C LEU A 152 -27.43 -15.97 -45.48
N GLN A 153 -27.43 -15.85 -46.81
CA GLN A 153 -28.54 -16.13 -47.75
C GLN A 153 -29.74 -15.13 -47.73
N HIS A 154 -30.04 -14.58 -48.92
CA HIS A 154 -31.19 -13.71 -49.22
C HIS A 154 -32.50 -14.50 -49.43
N PRO A 155 -33.64 -13.80 -49.55
CA PRO A 155 -34.25 -13.77 -50.89
C PRO A 155 -34.80 -12.41 -51.38
N THR A 156 -34.71 -12.22 -52.71
CA THR A 156 -35.53 -11.35 -53.59
C THR A 156 -35.53 -9.81 -53.44
N ALA A 157 -35.67 -9.14 -54.59
CA ALA A 157 -35.71 -7.67 -54.80
C ALA A 157 -36.96 -7.27 -55.61
N PRO A 158 -37.15 -6.00 -56.03
CA PRO A 158 -36.43 -5.49 -57.21
C PRO A 158 -35.81 -4.08 -57.05
N TYR A 159 -34.98 -3.71 -58.02
CA TYR A 159 -34.27 -2.42 -58.10
C TYR A 159 -34.99 -1.37 -58.97
N SER A 160 -34.66 -0.10 -58.74
CA SER A 160 -34.55 0.92 -59.79
C SER A 160 -33.19 1.62 -59.67
N ILE A 161 -32.62 2.09 -60.79
CA ILE A 161 -31.20 2.46 -60.91
C ILE A 161 -31.06 3.88 -61.46
N VAL A 162 -30.16 4.68 -60.86
CA VAL A 162 -29.43 5.75 -61.56
C VAL A 162 -27.95 5.67 -61.17
N GLN A 163 -27.05 5.82 -62.14
CA GLN A 163 -25.60 5.73 -61.97
C GLN A 163 -24.98 7.10 -61.65
N CYS A 164 -23.75 7.12 -61.12
CA CYS A 164 -22.80 8.18 -61.45
C CYS A 164 -21.35 7.63 -61.48
N HIS A 165 -20.49 8.22 -62.30
CA HIS A 165 -19.16 7.69 -62.63
C HIS A 165 -18.04 8.18 -61.70
N HIS A 166 -17.03 7.32 -61.49
CA HIS A 166 -15.71 7.77 -61.06
C HIS A 166 -15.00 8.60 -62.15
N ARG A 167 -14.38 9.72 -61.75
CA ARG A 167 -13.16 10.24 -62.39
C ARG A 167 -12.17 10.68 -61.31
N ARG A 168 -10.88 10.47 -61.56
CA ARG A 168 -9.77 10.90 -60.68
C ARG A 168 -9.36 12.34 -61.02
N LEU A 169 -8.92 13.09 -60.01
CA LEU A 169 -7.94 14.18 -60.17
C LEU A 169 -6.90 14.09 -59.05
N ASN A 170 -5.67 14.47 -59.35
CA ASN A 170 -4.55 14.56 -58.39
C ASN A 170 -4.49 15.97 -57.77
N THR A 171 -4.11 16.06 -56.51
CA THR A 171 -3.35 17.20 -55.97
C THR A 171 -2.41 16.73 -54.87
N ASN A 172 -1.14 17.15 -54.93
CA ASN A 172 -0.19 17.04 -53.82
C ASN A 172 -0.38 18.25 -52.89
N SER A 173 -0.52 18.02 -51.59
CA SER A 173 -0.34 19.06 -50.56
C SER A 173 -0.07 18.44 -49.19
N THR A 174 1.05 18.81 -48.56
CA THR A 174 1.37 18.45 -47.17
C THR A 174 0.50 19.24 -46.17
N PRO A 175 0.13 18.67 -45.02
CA PRO A 175 -0.61 19.38 -43.97
C PRO A 175 0.29 20.40 -43.24
N PRO A 176 -0.27 21.52 -42.74
CA PRO A 176 0.47 22.51 -41.96
C PRO A 176 0.73 22.05 -40.50
N PRO A 177 1.74 22.62 -39.82
CA PRO A 177 2.05 22.32 -38.41
C PRO A 177 1.02 22.91 -37.43
N PRO A 178 0.91 22.37 -36.20
CA PRO A 178 -0.01 22.85 -35.18
C PRO A 178 0.44 24.21 -34.56
N PRO A 179 -0.50 25.00 -34.00
CA PRO A 179 -0.21 26.30 -33.40
C PRO A 179 0.48 26.20 -32.02
N PRO A 180 1.23 27.24 -31.60
CA PRO A 180 1.88 27.28 -30.28
C PRO A 180 0.90 27.56 -29.13
N PRO A 181 1.27 27.20 -27.87
CA PRO A 181 0.43 27.44 -26.69
C PRO A 181 0.35 28.94 -26.30
N PRO A 182 -0.73 29.36 -25.62
CA PRO A 182 -0.97 30.78 -25.30
C PRO A 182 -0.07 31.31 -24.18
N GLN A 183 0.41 32.54 -24.34
CA GLN A 183 1.12 33.30 -23.30
C GLN A 183 0.12 34.04 -22.40
N TYR A 184 0.23 33.86 -21.08
CA TYR A 184 -0.50 34.68 -20.11
C TYR A 184 0.29 35.94 -19.78
N ALA A 185 -0.19 37.10 -20.23
CA ALA A 185 0.33 38.40 -19.84
C ALA A 185 -0.53 39.00 -18.70
N SER A 186 0.06 39.14 -17.50
CA SER A 186 -0.63 39.72 -16.34
C SER A 186 -0.40 41.24 -16.27
N ALA A 187 -1.49 42.02 -16.40
CA ALA A 187 -1.45 43.48 -16.21
C ALA A 187 -2.34 43.89 -15.03
N LEU A 188 -1.72 44.38 -13.95
CA LEU A 188 -2.41 45.06 -12.85
C LEU A 188 -1.55 46.22 -12.36
N HIS A 189 -1.95 47.45 -12.71
CA HIS A 189 -1.37 48.65 -12.12
C HIS A 189 -1.73 48.77 -10.63
N ARG A 190 -0.76 49.16 -9.81
CA ARG A 190 -1.02 50.04 -8.66
C ARG A 190 -0.03 51.20 -8.68
N THR A 191 -0.57 52.40 -8.59
CA THR A 191 0.17 53.67 -8.52
C THR A 191 0.55 53.96 -7.07
N LEU A 192 1.79 54.36 -6.82
CA LEU A 192 2.22 55.19 -5.68
C LEU A 192 3.44 56.02 -6.13
N GLN A 193 3.78 57.07 -5.39
CA GLN A 193 4.45 58.25 -5.94
C GLN A 193 5.96 58.38 -5.64
N TYR A 194 6.65 59.07 -6.57
CA TYR A 194 7.86 59.91 -6.39
C TYR A 194 7.87 60.72 -5.05
N ILE A 195 8.95 61.31 -4.52
CA ILE A 195 10.19 61.89 -5.14
C ILE A 195 11.49 61.48 -4.33
N PRO A 196 12.68 62.16 -4.26
CA PRO A 196 13.95 61.50 -4.62
C PRO A 196 15.10 61.51 -3.56
N LEU A 197 16.31 61.15 -4.05
CA LEU A 197 17.64 61.16 -3.42
C LEU A 197 18.09 62.48 -2.77
N HIS A 198 19.07 62.38 -1.85
CA HIS A 198 20.07 63.41 -1.59
C HIS A 198 21.43 62.81 -1.16
N ASP A 199 22.54 63.50 -1.50
CA ASP A 199 23.92 63.16 -1.15
C ASP A 199 24.29 63.45 0.32
N THR A 200 25.29 62.73 0.88
CA THR A 200 26.39 63.34 1.67
C THR A 200 27.56 62.39 2.02
N THR A 201 28.73 62.67 1.43
CA THR A 201 30.10 62.67 2.02
C THR A 201 30.54 61.68 3.14
N GLN A 202 31.54 60.86 2.79
CA GLN A 202 32.78 60.50 3.52
C GLN A 202 32.85 60.51 5.07
N LEU A 203 33.43 59.43 5.64
CA LEU A 203 34.55 59.53 6.61
C LEU A 203 35.34 58.21 6.73
N ASN A 204 36.66 58.30 6.95
CA ASN A 204 37.58 57.16 7.11
C ASN A 204 37.87 56.86 8.60
N SER A 205 37.99 55.59 8.98
CA SER A 205 39.00 55.12 9.95
C SER A 205 39.23 53.61 9.86
N THR A 206 40.41 53.13 10.25
CA THR A 206 40.89 51.75 10.03
C THR A 206 41.20 50.99 11.32
N ILE A 207 40.73 49.74 11.42
CA ILE A 207 41.32 48.69 12.28
C ILE A 207 41.44 47.40 11.45
N ARG A 208 42.52 46.62 11.63
CA ARG A 208 42.83 45.38 10.87
C ARG A 208 42.66 44.12 11.73
N THR A 209 42.34 42.98 11.09
CA THR A 209 42.87 41.59 11.29
C THR A 209 42.06 40.61 10.39
N PRO A 210 42.45 39.34 10.18
CA PRO A 210 43.44 38.92 9.17
C PRO A 210 42.88 37.98 8.07
N GLU A 211 43.69 37.64 7.07
CA GLU A 211 43.28 36.84 5.88
C GLU A 211 43.27 35.31 6.08
N PRO A 212 42.36 34.57 5.42
CA PRO A 212 42.50 33.16 5.08
C PRO A 212 43.11 32.94 3.66
N PRO A 213 43.71 31.77 3.35
CA PRO A 213 44.61 31.60 2.20
C PRO A 213 43.94 31.32 0.84
N VAL A 214 44.71 31.56 -0.23
CA VAL A 214 44.33 31.45 -1.65
C VAL A 214 44.44 30.03 -2.21
N MET A 215 43.53 29.66 -3.13
CA MET A 215 43.60 28.46 -3.99
C MET A 215 43.72 28.87 -5.47
N PRO A 216 44.76 28.43 -6.22
CA PRO A 216 45.02 28.91 -7.58
C PRO A 216 44.42 28.04 -8.71
N SER A 217 43.90 28.73 -9.74
CA SER A 217 43.87 28.39 -11.18
C SER A 217 43.51 26.97 -11.67
N ALA A 218 42.40 26.89 -12.43
CA ALA A 218 42.34 26.08 -13.66
C ALA A 218 42.99 26.89 -14.82
N ILE A 219 43.29 26.40 -16.03
CA ILE A 219 42.92 25.17 -16.78
C ILE A 219 44.17 24.69 -17.58
N PRO A 220 44.15 23.54 -18.29
CA PRO A 220 43.87 23.61 -19.72
C PRO A 220 42.94 22.50 -20.25
N ALA A 221 42.10 22.82 -21.23
CA ALA A 221 41.15 21.90 -21.85
C ALA A 221 41.69 21.31 -23.16
N GLY A 222 41.47 20.03 -23.41
CA GLY A 222 41.88 19.34 -24.64
C GLY A 222 40.81 18.36 -25.14
N SER A 223 40.23 18.67 -26.29
CA SER A 223 39.40 17.79 -27.14
C SER A 223 38.40 16.83 -26.44
N ALA A 224 37.21 17.35 -26.13
CA ALA A 224 35.97 16.58 -26.20
C ALA A 224 34.97 17.35 -27.07
N SER A 225 34.22 16.66 -27.93
CA SER A 225 33.34 17.33 -28.91
C SER A 225 32.14 18.01 -28.22
N PRO A 226 31.59 19.12 -28.75
CA PRO A 226 30.50 19.83 -28.09
C PRO A 226 29.23 18.97 -27.98
N ALA A 227 28.73 18.79 -26.77
CA ALA A 227 27.39 18.28 -26.55
C ALA A 227 26.37 19.34 -27.02
N THR A 228 25.56 19.02 -28.02
CA THR A 228 24.47 19.88 -28.46
C THR A 228 23.39 19.94 -27.39
N GLY A 229 23.23 21.12 -26.78
CA GLY A 229 22.27 21.35 -25.70
C GLY A 229 20.82 21.28 -26.18
N GLY A 230 20.23 20.07 -26.16
CA GLY A 230 18.78 19.88 -26.17
C GLY A 230 18.20 20.03 -24.77
N ALA A 231 16.94 20.48 -24.66
CA ALA A 231 16.23 20.47 -23.39
C ALA A 231 16.04 19.02 -22.92
N GLY A 232 16.62 18.68 -21.75
CA GLY A 232 16.69 17.30 -21.26
C GLY A 232 15.31 16.66 -21.10
N ASN A 233 15.05 15.62 -21.87
CA ASN A 233 13.84 14.82 -21.73
C ASN A 233 13.96 13.92 -20.49
N ALA A 234 12.83 13.59 -19.87
CA ALA A 234 12.77 12.64 -18.75
C ALA A 234 13.28 11.21 -19.10
N ASN A 235 13.52 10.93 -20.39
CA ASN A 235 14.10 9.68 -20.88
C ASN A 235 15.64 9.66 -20.86
N ASP A 236 16.32 10.80 -20.74
CA ASP A 236 17.74 10.91 -21.10
C ASP A 236 18.68 10.29 -20.04
N ASN A 237 18.18 10.14 -18.80
CA ASN A 237 18.86 9.43 -17.71
C ASN A 237 18.47 7.93 -17.60
N ILE A 238 17.65 7.41 -18.53
CA ILE A 238 17.19 6.01 -18.50
C ILE A 238 18.21 5.12 -19.21
N ARG A 239 18.93 4.30 -18.44
CA ARG A 239 19.85 3.29 -18.98
C ARG A 239 19.04 2.14 -19.60
N ARG A 240 19.28 1.89 -20.88
CA ARG A 240 18.62 0.80 -21.64
C ARG A 240 19.60 -0.34 -21.88
N PHE A 241 19.11 -1.57 -21.76
CA PHE A 241 19.86 -2.79 -22.05
C PHE A 241 19.16 -3.54 -23.19
N VAL A 242 19.87 -3.74 -24.30
CA VAL A 242 19.37 -4.48 -25.47
C VAL A 242 19.60 -5.97 -25.23
N ALA A 243 18.65 -6.82 -25.61
CA ALA A 243 18.84 -8.27 -25.57
C ALA A 243 20.00 -8.68 -26.51
N PRO A 244 20.87 -9.62 -26.12
CA PRO A 244 21.94 -10.13 -26.98
C PRO A 244 21.40 -10.67 -28.31
N SER A 245 21.95 -10.21 -29.43
CA SER A 245 21.57 -10.64 -30.79
C SER A 245 22.08 -12.03 -31.18
N ARG A 246 22.69 -12.76 -30.24
CA ARG A 246 23.20 -14.13 -30.40
C ARG A 246 22.98 -14.91 -29.10
N PRO A 247 22.71 -16.24 -29.17
CA PRO A 247 22.69 -17.10 -27.98
C PRO A 247 24.00 -17.00 -27.18
N LEU A 248 23.90 -17.23 -25.86
CA LEU A 248 25.07 -17.30 -24.99
C LEU A 248 25.99 -18.46 -25.41
N SER A 249 27.30 -18.26 -25.27
CA SER A 249 28.31 -19.30 -25.49
C SER A 249 28.02 -20.53 -24.61
N PRO A 250 28.32 -21.76 -25.07
CA PRO A 250 28.12 -22.97 -24.26
C PRO A 250 28.77 -22.84 -22.88
N ARG A 251 27.97 -23.02 -21.82
CA ARG A 251 28.46 -23.05 -20.43
C ARG A 251 29.22 -24.36 -20.18
N ALA A 252 30.22 -24.32 -19.30
CA ALA A 252 30.83 -25.55 -18.79
C ALA A 252 29.77 -26.39 -18.07
N GLU A 253 29.82 -27.72 -18.20
CA GLU A 253 28.73 -28.61 -17.79
C GLU A 253 28.39 -28.52 -16.29
N HIS A 254 29.40 -28.32 -15.44
CA HIS A 254 29.24 -28.10 -13.99
C HIS A 254 28.64 -26.72 -13.63
N ALA A 255 28.77 -25.73 -14.52
CA ALA A 255 28.43 -24.34 -14.23
C ALA A 255 26.93 -24.09 -14.43
N LEU A 256 26.19 -23.98 -13.33
CA LEU A 256 24.76 -23.66 -13.35
C LEU A 256 24.53 -22.17 -13.64
N PHE A 257 25.35 -21.29 -13.05
CA PHE A 257 25.26 -19.84 -13.19
C PHE A 257 26.63 -19.20 -13.50
N HIS A 258 26.62 -18.07 -14.20
CA HIS A 258 27.79 -17.28 -14.58
C HIS A 258 27.44 -15.80 -14.74
N ASN A 259 28.46 -14.93 -14.91
CA ASN A 259 28.30 -13.48 -15.02
C ASN A 259 27.53 -12.96 -16.26
N LYS A 260 27.07 -13.87 -17.15
CA LYS A 260 26.16 -13.58 -18.26
C LYS A 260 24.83 -14.34 -18.16
N THR A 261 24.57 -15.08 -17.08
CA THR A 261 23.25 -15.71 -16.82
C THR A 261 22.17 -14.64 -16.83
N ARG A 262 21.05 -14.96 -17.49
CA ARG A 262 19.91 -14.09 -17.70
C ARG A 262 18.62 -14.84 -17.36
N CYS A 263 17.72 -14.18 -16.64
CA CYS A 263 16.55 -14.83 -16.06
C CYS A 263 15.25 -14.03 -16.24
N PHE A 264 14.14 -14.76 -16.24
CA PHE A 264 12.83 -14.18 -15.93
C PHE A 264 12.52 -14.30 -14.43
N VAL A 265 11.82 -13.32 -13.89
CA VAL A 265 11.17 -13.42 -12.58
C VAL A 265 9.68 -13.63 -12.80
N TYR A 266 9.14 -14.78 -12.40
CA TYR A 266 7.72 -15.10 -12.51
C TYR A 266 7.00 -14.70 -11.22
N GLY A 267 6.09 -13.73 -11.30
CA GLY A 267 5.47 -13.03 -10.19
C GLY A 267 5.98 -11.59 -10.05
N LEU A 268 5.10 -10.64 -9.75
CA LEU A 268 5.44 -9.22 -9.62
C LEU A 268 6.15 -8.94 -8.28
N GLN A 269 7.48 -9.17 -8.26
CA GLN A 269 8.32 -9.06 -7.05
C GLN A 269 9.36 -7.93 -7.18
N PRO A 270 8.94 -6.64 -7.14
CA PRO A 270 9.84 -5.52 -7.43
C PRO A 270 11.04 -5.44 -6.47
N ARG A 271 10.87 -5.74 -5.18
CA ARG A 271 11.98 -5.75 -4.20
C ARG A 271 13.02 -6.84 -4.49
N ALA A 272 12.58 -8.03 -4.90
CA ALA A 272 13.49 -9.12 -5.26
C ALA A 272 14.25 -8.79 -6.56
N VAL A 273 13.54 -8.25 -7.56
CA VAL A 273 14.12 -7.80 -8.83
C VAL A 273 15.14 -6.67 -8.60
N GLN A 274 14.82 -5.67 -7.78
CA GLN A 274 15.75 -4.59 -7.45
C GLN A 274 16.99 -5.14 -6.74
N GLY A 275 16.81 -5.95 -5.69
CA GLY A 275 17.94 -6.56 -4.98
C GLY A 275 18.82 -7.49 -5.83
N MET A 276 18.30 -8.07 -6.92
CA MET A 276 19.09 -8.76 -7.94
C MET A 276 19.88 -7.77 -8.81
N LEU A 277 19.25 -6.69 -9.30
CA LEU A 277 19.92 -5.64 -10.06
C LEU A 277 21.02 -4.92 -9.27
N ASP A 278 20.81 -4.66 -7.98
CA ASP A 278 21.81 -4.07 -7.08
C ASP A 278 23.00 -5.02 -6.88
N PHE A 279 22.72 -6.31 -6.75
CA PHE A 279 23.75 -7.36 -6.71
C PHE A 279 24.53 -7.45 -8.01
N ASP A 280 23.86 -7.39 -9.16
CA ASP A 280 24.51 -7.39 -10.46
C ASP A 280 25.42 -6.16 -10.63
N PHE A 281 24.98 -4.99 -10.16
CA PHE A 281 25.74 -3.74 -10.18
C PHE A 281 26.98 -3.79 -9.27
N ILE A 282 26.86 -4.24 -8.02
CA ILE A 282 28.01 -4.35 -7.11
C ILE A 282 29.01 -5.44 -7.56
N CYS A 283 28.52 -6.50 -8.22
CA CYS A 283 29.33 -7.50 -8.92
C CYS A 283 29.95 -6.99 -10.24
N LYS A 284 29.73 -5.72 -10.61
CA LYS A 284 30.29 -5.06 -11.81
C LYS A 284 29.88 -5.76 -13.13
N ARG A 285 28.70 -6.38 -13.18
CA ARG A 285 28.15 -6.97 -14.42
C ARG A 285 27.91 -5.89 -15.49
N SER A 286 28.02 -6.26 -16.75
CA SER A 286 27.69 -5.38 -17.88
C SER A 286 26.19 -5.25 -18.14
N THR A 287 25.41 -6.25 -17.72
CA THR A 287 23.96 -6.36 -17.95
C THR A 287 23.24 -6.90 -16.70
N PRO A 288 22.01 -6.44 -16.42
CA PRO A 288 21.13 -7.05 -15.43
C PRO A 288 20.92 -8.53 -15.71
N SER A 289 20.87 -9.33 -14.64
CA SER A 289 20.45 -10.72 -14.68
C SER A 289 18.96 -10.84 -15.02
N VAL A 290 18.10 -9.99 -14.46
CA VAL A 290 16.68 -9.95 -14.81
C VAL A 290 16.49 -9.36 -16.21
N ALA A 291 15.96 -10.17 -17.13
CA ALA A 291 15.61 -9.77 -18.49
C ALA A 291 14.20 -9.17 -18.59
N GLY A 292 13.29 -9.65 -17.74
CA GLY A 292 11.92 -9.17 -17.63
C GLY A 292 11.17 -9.88 -16.50
N ILE A 293 9.96 -9.40 -16.23
CA ILE A 293 9.04 -9.98 -15.24
C ILE A 293 7.90 -10.66 -16.00
N ILE A 294 7.50 -11.86 -15.59
CA ILE A 294 6.30 -12.53 -16.07
C ILE A 294 5.23 -12.37 -14.98
N TYR A 295 4.12 -11.71 -15.30
CA TYR A 295 3.00 -11.50 -14.39
C TYR A 295 1.70 -11.66 -15.17
N THR A 296 1.09 -12.83 -15.04
CA THR A 296 -0.07 -13.27 -15.84
C THR A 296 -1.39 -12.58 -15.49
N PHE A 297 -1.40 -11.70 -14.48
CA PHE A 297 -2.54 -10.90 -14.06
C PHE A 297 -2.37 -9.45 -14.52
N GLY A 298 -3.41 -8.85 -15.09
CA GLY A 298 -3.34 -7.50 -15.67
C GLY A 298 -2.68 -7.46 -17.05
N GLY A 299 -2.34 -6.26 -17.54
CA GLY A 299 -1.81 -6.04 -18.89
C GLY A 299 -0.28 -6.12 -19.00
N GLN A 300 0.24 -5.96 -20.23
CA GLN A 300 1.67 -5.79 -20.47
C GLN A 300 2.08 -4.34 -20.16
N PHE A 301 3.07 -4.13 -19.29
CA PHE A 301 3.58 -2.80 -18.93
C PHE A 301 5.10 -2.83 -18.76
N VAL A 302 5.68 -1.75 -18.22
CA VAL A 302 7.11 -1.61 -17.95
C VAL A 302 7.30 -1.23 -16.49
N SER A 303 8.15 -1.95 -15.77
CA SER A 303 8.51 -1.69 -14.38
C SER A 303 9.81 -0.90 -14.32
N LYS A 304 9.83 0.16 -13.50
CA LYS A 304 10.98 1.04 -13.33
C LYS A 304 11.82 0.59 -12.14
N MET A 305 13.11 0.38 -12.38
CA MET A 305 14.10 -0.11 -11.39
C MET A 305 15.33 0.80 -11.42
N TYR A 306 16.23 0.65 -10.46
CA TYR A 306 17.56 1.29 -10.47
C TYR A 306 18.65 0.34 -10.97
N TRP A 307 19.66 0.92 -11.59
CA TRP A 307 20.94 0.32 -11.93
C TRP A 307 22.05 1.24 -11.41
N GLY A 308 22.47 1.02 -10.16
CA GLY A 308 23.25 1.99 -9.41
C GLY A 308 22.45 3.28 -9.21
N THR A 309 22.96 4.40 -9.71
CA THR A 309 22.27 5.71 -9.68
C THR A 309 21.37 5.99 -10.89
N SER A 310 21.45 5.18 -11.96
CA SER A 310 20.65 5.36 -13.17
C SER A 310 19.33 4.60 -13.10
N GLU A 311 18.24 5.13 -13.67
CA GLU A 311 16.99 4.39 -13.79
C GLU A 311 17.05 3.45 -14.99
N THR A 312 16.40 2.29 -14.89
CA THR A 312 16.28 1.28 -15.95
C THR A 312 14.83 0.78 -16.05
N LEU A 313 14.48 0.23 -17.21
CA LEU A 313 13.12 -0.17 -17.57
C LEU A 313 13.08 -1.66 -17.91
N LEU A 314 12.41 -2.45 -17.07
CA LEU A 314 12.21 -3.88 -17.28
C LEU A 314 10.80 -4.16 -17.84
N PRO A 315 10.66 -4.94 -18.93
CA PRO A 315 9.35 -5.29 -19.45
C PRO A 315 8.61 -6.27 -18.53
N VAL A 316 7.29 -6.08 -18.40
CA VAL A 316 6.39 -6.97 -17.66
C VAL A 316 5.43 -7.64 -18.64
N TYR A 317 5.46 -8.97 -18.71
CA TYR A 317 4.76 -9.80 -19.68
C TYR A 317 3.57 -10.55 -19.07
N GLN A 318 2.42 -10.49 -19.76
CA GLN A 318 1.22 -11.24 -19.38
C GLN A 318 1.22 -12.71 -19.86
N SER A 319 1.98 -13.06 -20.90
CA SER A 319 2.12 -14.45 -21.39
C SER A 319 3.59 -14.88 -21.40
N VAL A 320 3.81 -16.17 -21.14
CA VAL A 320 5.16 -16.76 -21.13
C VAL A 320 5.74 -16.77 -22.54
N ASP A 321 4.95 -17.08 -23.57
CA ASP A 321 5.40 -17.11 -24.98
C ASP A 321 5.98 -15.75 -25.40
N LYS A 322 5.30 -14.66 -25.03
CA LYS A 322 5.72 -13.29 -25.35
C LYS A 322 6.98 -12.84 -24.61
N ALA A 323 7.28 -13.46 -23.46
CA ALA A 323 8.52 -13.25 -22.76
C ALA A 323 9.65 -14.04 -23.44
N MET A 324 9.49 -15.36 -23.56
CA MET A 324 10.48 -16.29 -24.13
C MET A 324 10.90 -15.87 -25.55
N ALA A 325 9.93 -15.61 -26.44
CA ALA A 325 10.17 -15.19 -27.82
C ALA A 325 10.85 -13.81 -27.96
N LYS A 326 11.01 -13.04 -26.88
CA LYS A 326 11.71 -11.73 -26.88
C LYS A 326 13.08 -11.75 -26.20
N HIS A 327 13.40 -12.77 -25.41
CA HIS A 327 14.69 -12.91 -24.72
C HIS A 327 15.18 -14.36 -24.86
N SER A 328 15.67 -14.71 -26.04
CA SER A 328 16.32 -16.00 -26.32
C SER A 328 17.68 -16.17 -25.60
N ASP A 329 18.14 -15.13 -24.91
CA ASP A 329 19.28 -15.13 -23.98
C ASP A 329 18.94 -15.66 -22.58
N VAL A 330 17.66 -15.82 -22.23
CA VAL A 330 17.23 -16.29 -20.91
C VAL A 330 17.27 -17.82 -20.80
N ASP A 331 18.06 -18.32 -19.84
CA ASP A 331 18.19 -19.76 -19.53
C ASP A 331 17.61 -20.15 -18.15
N THR A 332 17.19 -19.17 -17.36
CA THR A 332 16.88 -19.32 -15.94
C THR A 332 15.54 -18.66 -15.57
N VAL A 333 14.76 -19.25 -14.66
CA VAL A 333 13.52 -18.62 -14.16
C VAL A 333 13.44 -18.67 -12.64
N VAL A 334 13.21 -17.52 -12.00
CA VAL A 334 12.93 -17.43 -10.57
C VAL A 334 11.42 -17.39 -10.36
N ASN A 335 10.84 -18.49 -9.88
CA ASN A 335 9.40 -18.71 -9.82
C ASN A 335 8.84 -18.41 -8.42
N PHE A 336 8.25 -17.21 -8.28
CA PHE A 336 7.51 -16.75 -7.10
C PHE A 336 5.98 -16.97 -7.23
N ALA A 337 5.53 -17.89 -8.09
CA ALA A 337 4.14 -18.34 -8.05
C ALA A 337 3.81 -18.97 -6.69
N SER A 338 2.59 -18.77 -6.19
CA SER A 338 2.15 -19.40 -4.94
C SER A 338 2.13 -20.93 -5.03
N SER A 339 2.24 -21.66 -3.92
CA SER A 339 2.16 -23.14 -3.89
C SER A 339 0.94 -23.74 -4.59
N ARG A 340 -0.17 -22.97 -4.70
CA ARG A 340 -1.38 -23.34 -5.45
C ARG A 340 -1.23 -23.29 -6.98
N SER A 341 -0.34 -22.44 -7.49
CA SER A 341 -0.16 -22.17 -8.93
C SER A 341 1.21 -22.58 -9.47
N VAL A 342 2.19 -22.79 -8.61
CA VAL A 342 3.59 -23.06 -8.97
C VAL A 342 3.79 -24.37 -9.75
N TYR A 343 2.93 -25.36 -9.54
CA TYR A 343 2.92 -26.58 -10.36
C TYR A 343 2.62 -26.24 -11.83
N GLN A 344 1.53 -25.50 -12.08
CA GLN A 344 1.12 -25.15 -13.44
C GLN A 344 2.14 -24.25 -14.13
N SER A 345 2.65 -23.22 -13.44
CA SER A 345 3.66 -22.33 -14.04
C SER A 345 4.99 -23.04 -14.29
N THR A 346 5.45 -23.92 -13.38
CA THR A 346 6.69 -24.67 -13.62
C THR A 346 6.54 -25.64 -14.79
N MET A 347 5.41 -26.34 -14.91
CA MET A 347 5.14 -27.23 -16.04
C MET A 347 5.10 -26.46 -17.37
N GLU A 348 4.43 -25.30 -17.42
CA GLU A 348 4.42 -24.39 -18.58
C GLU A 348 5.84 -23.91 -18.95
N LEU A 349 6.62 -23.43 -17.97
CA LEU A 349 7.99 -22.95 -18.18
C LEU A 349 8.94 -24.05 -18.68
N MET A 350 8.69 -25.31 -18.33
CA MET A 350 9.47 -26.46 -18.82
C MET A 350 9.16 -26.86 -20.28
N GLU A 351 8.15 -26.30 -20.94
CA GLU A 351 7.92 -26.53 -22.38
C GLU A 351 8.86 -25.72 -23.29
N TYR A 352 9.56 -24.72 -22.74
CA TYR A 352 10.48 -23.86 -23.50
C TYR A 352 11.92 -24.38 -23.44
N PRO A 353 12.50 -24.88 -24.55
CA PRO A 353 13.79 -25.58 -24.53
C PRO A 353 15.01 -24.70 -24.20
N GLN A 354 14.84 -23.37 -24.23
CA GLN A 354 15.85 -22.42 -23.75
C GLN A 354 16.04 -22.47 -22.24
N ILE A 355 15.04 -22.90 -21.47
CA ILE A 355 15.11 -22.94 -20.00
C ILE A 355 15.93 -24.15 -19.55
N ARG A 356 17.00 -23.86 -18.81
CA ARG A 356 17.98 -24.82 -18.27
C ARG A 356 17.90 -24.90 -16.74
N SER A 357 17.37 -23.87 -16.07
CA SER A 357 17.12 -23.92 -14.62
C SER A 357 15.86 -23.16 -14.19
N ILE A 358 15.19 -23.66 -13.15
CA ILE A 358 14.06 -23.00 -12.49
C ILE A 358 14.27 -23.05 -10.97
N ALA A 359 14.19 -21.90 -10.30
CA ALA A 359 14.17 -21.82 -8.84
C ALA A 359 12.72 -21.68 -8.35
N ILE A 360 12.27 -22.60 -7.51
CA ILE A 360 10.90 -22.68 -7.00
C ILE A 360 10.88 -22.12 -5.57
N ILE A 361 10.47 -20.86 -5.43
CA ILE A 361 10.50 -20.15 -4.14
C ILE A 361 9.32 -20.55 -3.22
N ALA A 362 8.28 -21.16 -3.78
CA ALA A 362 7.08 -21.56 -3.06
C ALA A 362 7.34 -22.64 -2.00
N GLU A 363 6.99 -22.36 -0.74
CA GLU A 363 6.90 -23.34 0.34
C GLU A 363 5.50 -24.00 0.40
N GLY A 364 5.43 -25.23 0.90
CA GLY A 364 4.17 -25.98 1.03
C GLY A 364 3.64 -26.47 -0.31
N VAL A 365 4.52 -26.90 -1.22
CA VAL A 365 4.13 -27.59 -2.45
C VAL A 365 3.77 -29.04 -2.10
N PRO A 366 2.60 -29.58 -2.50
CA PRO A 366 2.25 -30.97 -2.17
C PRO A 366 3.30 -31.94 -2.72
N GLU A 367 3.81 -32.86 -1.89
CA GLU A 367 4.90 -33.80 -2.23
C GLU A 367 4.72 -34.52 -3.58
N ARG A 368 3.47 -34.85 -3.93
CA ARG A 368 3.14 -35.46 -5.22
C ARG A 368 3.45 -34.53 -6.40
N ARG A 369 3.11 -33.24 -6.29
CA ARG A 369 3.39 -32.23 -7.32
C ARG A 369 4.88 -31.92 -7.43
N ALA A 370 5.61 -31.89 -6.31
CA ALA A 370 7.07 -31.79 -6.32
C ALA A 370 7.72 -32.97 -7.08
N ARG A 371 7.29 -34.22 -6.81
CA ARG A 371 7.75 -35.41 -7.54
C ARG A 371 7.35 -35.43 -9.01
N GLU A 372 6.16 -34.96 -9.37
CA GLU A 372 5.73 -34.82 -10.77
C GLU A 372 6.58 -33.79 -11.53
N ILE A 373 6.91 -32.64 -10.91
CA ILE A 373 7.85 -31.65 -11.47
C ILE A 373 9.24 -32.27 -11.66
N LEU A 374 9.80 -32.90 -10.62
CA LEU A 374 11.13 -33.53 -10.65
C LEU A 374 11.24 -34.59 -11.76
N HIS A 375 10.22 -35.42 -11.94
CA HIS A 375 10.19 -36.43 -13.01
C HIS A 375 10.29 -35.80 -14.41
N VAL A 376 9.52 -34.74 -14.67
CA VAL A 376 9.52 -34.03 -15.97
C VAL A 376 10.82 -33.25 -16.16
N ALA A 377 11.30 -32.57 -15.12
CA ALA A 377 12.56 -31.82 -15.16
C ALA A 377 13.76 -32.72 -15.46
N LYS A 378 13.85 -33.89 -14.80
CA LYS A 378 14.89 -34.89 -15.07
C LYS A 378 14.81 -35.44 -16.50
N LYS A 379 13.59 -35.68 -17.02
CA LYS A 379 13.38 -36.09 -18.42
C LYS A 379 13.80 -35.02 -19.44
N LYS A 380 13.72 -33.73 -19.08
CA LYS A 380 14.07 -32.59 -19.94
C LYS A 380 15.49 -32.03 -19.72
N GLY A 381 16.22 -32.53 -18.72
CA GLY A 381 17.55 -32.02 -18.36
C GLY A 381 17.53 -30.61 -17.76
N ILE A 382 16.48 -30.25 -17.03
CA ILE A 382 16.28 -28.94 -16.41
C ILE A 382 16.61 -29.03 -14.92
N THR A 383 17.45 -28.14 -14.41
CA THR A 383 17.82 -28.06 -12.99
C THR A 383 16.72 -27.36 -12.19
N ILE A 384 16.19 -28.00 -11.14
CA ILE A 384 15.15 -27.41 -10.27
C ILE A 384 15.71 -27.17 -8.87
N ILE A 385 15.89 -25.92 -8.46
CA ILE A 385 16.27 -25.58 -7.07
C ILE A 385 14.99 -25.30 -6.29
N GLY A 386 14.80 -25.91 -5.13
CA GLY A 386 13.53 -25.91 -4.39
C GLY A 386 12.64 -27.11 -4.74
N PRO A 387 11.36 -27.16 -4.29
CA PRO A 387 10.60 -26.08 -3.67
C PRO A 387 11.04 -25.72 -2.24
N ALA A 388 10.34 -24.76 -1.61
CA ALA A 388 10.62 -24.27 -0.25
C ALA A 388 12.06 -23.77 -0.05
N THR A 389 12.56 -22.94 -0.98
CA THR A 389 13.92 -22.37 -0.94
C THR A 389 13.94 -20.85 -1.13
N VAL A 390 14.98 -20.19 -0.60
CA VAL A 390 15.35 -18.82 -0.99
C VAL A 390 16.06 -18.77 -2.35
N GLY A 391 16.65 -19.90 -2.77
CA GLY A 391 17.39 -20.08 -4.01
C GLY A 391 18.87 -20.41 -3.79
N GLY A 392 19.74 -19.45 -4.11
CA GLY A 392 21.18 -19.65 -4.20
C GLY A 392 21.91 -18.41 -4.72
N ILE A 393 23.22 -18.37 -4.55
CA ILE A 393 24.08 -17.23 -4.87
C ILE A 393 25.44 -17.71 -5.38
N LYS A 394 25.88 -17.15 -6.50
CA LYS A 394 27.25 -17.27 -7.01
C LYS A 394 27.89 -15.87 -6.97
N PRO A 395 28.66 -15.54 -5.93
CA PRO A 395 29.30 -14.23 -5.78
C PRO A 395 30.06 -13.76 -7.01
N GLY A 396 29.90 -12.49 -7.37
CA GLY A 396 30.44 -11.92 -8.61
C GLY A 396 29.71 -12.34 -9.91
N ALA A 397 28.71 -13.23 -9.87
CA ALA A 397 28.09 -13.81 -11.05
C ALA A 397 26.54 -13.69 -11.10
N PHE A 398 25.81 -14.22 -10.13
CA PHE A 398 24.34 -14.22 -10.10
C PHE A 398 23.79 -14.51 -8.69
N LYS A 399 22.63 -13.96 -8.34
CA LYS A 399 21.87 -14.38 -7.15
C LYS A 399 20.41 -14.65 -7.50
N ILE A 400 19.81 -15.64 -6.86
CA ILE A 400 18.41 -15.99 -7.05
C ILE A 400 17.55 -15.16 -6.08
N GLY A 401 16.77 -14.23 -6.62
CA GLY A 401 15.76 -13.48 -5.88
C GLY A 401 16.28 -12.82 -4.60
N ASN A 402 15.79 -13.28 -3.46
CA ASN A 402 16.08 -12.72 -2.14
C ASN A 402 17.33 -13.32 -1.47
N THR A 403 18.07 -14.23 -2.12
CA THR A 403 19.26 -14.86 -1.53
C THR A 403 20.30 -13.80 -1.14
N GLY A 404 20.93 -13.96 0.03
CA GLY A 404 21.89 -12.97 0.56
C GLY A 404 21.25 -11.67 1.09
N GLY A 405 19.91 -11.52 1.03
CA GLY A 405 19.18 -10.40 1.63
C GLY A 405 19.44 -9.03 1.00
N MET A 406 19.40 -8.00 1.84
CA MET A 406 19.67 -6.60 1.50
C MET A 406 21.15 -6.35 1.22
N MET A 407 21.46 -5.22 0.55
CA MET A 407 22.82 -4.90 0.11
C MET A 407 23.84 -4.84 1.27
N ASP A 408 23.43 -4.36 2.45
CA ASP A 408 24.28 -4.30 3.64
C ASP A 408 24.88 -5.69 4.00
N ASN A 409 24.07 -6.75 3.88
CA ASN A 409 24.50 -8.13 4.12
C ASN A 409 25.35 -8.69 2.95
N ILE A 410 25.04 -8.32 1.70
CA ILE A 410 25.87 -8.65 0.52
C ILE A 410 27.28 -8.06 0.66
N VAL A 411 27.41 -6.83 1.20
CA VAL A 411 28.69 -6.17 1.46
C VAL A 411 29.39 -6.81 2.66
N ALA A 412 28.70 -6.96 3.79
CA ALA A 412 29.27 -7.52 5.02
C ALA A 412 29.81 -8.95 4.80
N SER A 413 29.04 -9.81 4.13
CA SER A 413 29.44 -11.18 3.81
C SER A 413 30.35 -11.29 2.57
N LYS A 414 30.83 -10.16 2.02
CA LYS A 414 31.73 -10.08 0.85
C LYS A 414 31.20 -10.77 -0.43
N LEU A 415 29.88 -10.95 -0.54
CA LEU A 415 29.21 -11.74 -1.59
C LEU A 415 29.26 -11.09 -2.99
N TYR A 416 29.90 -9.94 -3.14
CA TYR A 416 30.18 -9.30 -4.43
C TYR A 416 31.41 -9.89 -5.16
N ARG A 417 32.18 -10.80 -4.53
CA ARG A 417 33.33 -11.50 -5.15
C ARG A 417 33.35 -12.99 -4.79
N PRO A 418 33.80 -13.89 -5.69
CA PRO A 418 33.95 -15.32 -5.38
C PRO A 418 35.19 -15.61 -4.52
N GLY A 419 35.01 -16.39 -3.46
CA GLY A 419 36.08 -17.11 -2.76
C GLY A 419 36.19 -18.57 -3.24
N SER A 420 36.62 -19.47 -2.36
CA SER A 420 36.96 -20.87 -2.69
C SER A 420 36.00 -21.93 -2.11
N VAL A 421 34.98 -21.55 -1.34
CA VAL A 421 34.09 -22.51 -0.63
C VAL A 421 32.74 -22.68 -1.34
N GLY A 422 32.45 -23.88 -1.84
CA GLY A 422 31.14 -24.24 -2.41
C GLY A 422 30.24 -24.89 -1.37
N TYR A 423 29.08 -24.32 -1.06
CA TYR A 423 28.17 -24.85 -0.04
C TYR A 423 26.81 -25.30 -0.57
N VAL A 424 26.21 -26.26 0.13
CA VAL A 424 24.83 -26.71 -0.07
C VAL A 424 24.13 -26.93 1.28
N SER A 425 22.87 -26.51 1.39
CA SER A 425 22.02 -26.71 2.58
C SER A 425 20.56 -26.94 2.22
N LYS A 426 19.75 -27.52 3.11
CA LYS A 426 18.27 -27.48 3.00
C LYS A 426 17.73 -26.08 3.29
N SER A 427 18.15 -25.46 4.40
CA SER A 427 17.53 -24.23 4.93
C SER A 427 17.96 -22.96 4.19
N GLY A 428 16.98 -22.20 3.70
CA GLY A 428 17.22 -20.85 3.17
C GLY A 428 17.75 -19.87 4.22
N GLY A 429 17.31 -20.00 5.48
CA GLY A 429 17.80 -19.17 6.59
C GLY A 429 19.27 -19.44 6.90
N MET A 430 19.61 -20.72 7.16
CA MET A 430 21.01 -21.09 7.44
C MET A 430 21.94 -20.87 6.24
N SER A 431 21.44 -20.85 5.00
CA SER A 431 22.26 -20.46 3.84
C SER A 431 22.83 -19.05 3.98
N ASN A 432 22.12 -18.12 4.64
CA ASN A 432 22.64 -16.78 4.89
C ASN A 432 23.60 -16.73 6.08
N GLU A 433 23.42 -17.57 7.09
CA GLU A 433 24.40 -17.70 8.17
C GLU A 433 25.69 -18.37 7.69
N LEU A 434 25.60 -19.33 6.77
CA LEU A 434 26.78 -19.89 6.08
C LEU A 434 27.55 -18.81 5.32
N ASN A 435 26.88 -17.85 4.65
CA ASN A 435 27.58 -16.72 4.01
C ASN A 435 28.44 -15.95 5.03
N ASN A 436 27.91 -15.69 6.23
CA ASN A 436 28.58 -14.98 7.33
C ASN A 436 29.72 -15.82 7.95
N ILE A 437 29.48 -17.10 8.26
CA ILE A 437 30.51 -18.01 8.79
C ILE A 437 31.68 -18.12 7.79
N ILE A 438 31.38 -18.35 6.51
CA ILE A 438 32.39 -18.56 5.46
C ILE A 438 33.21 -17.28 5.21
N CYS A 439 32.60 -16.09 5.16
CA CYS A 439 33.33 -14.83 4.88
C CYS A 439 34.26 -14.36 6.02
N ASN A 440 34.05 -14.88 7.22
CA ASN A 440 34.83 -14.58 8.43
C ASN A 440 35.93 -15.62 8.70
N THR A 441 35.88 -16.79 8.05
CA THR A 441 36.81 -17.91 8.27
C THR A 441 37.66 -18.28 7.05
N THR A 442 37.27 -17.84 5.85
CA THR A 442 37.90 -18.19 4.56
C THR A 442 38.01 -16.97 3.62
N ASP A 443 38.41 -17.16 2.37
CA ASP A 443 38.36 -16.13 1.33
C ASP A 443 36.93 -15.79 0.87
N GLY A 444 35.96 -16.69 1.10
CA GLY A 444 34.54 -16.47 0.86
C GLY A 444 33.83 -17.60 0.11
N VAL A 445 32.54 -17.39 -0.15
CA VAL A 445 31.69 -18.31 -0.91
C VAL A 445 32.08 -18.29 -2.40
N TYR A 446 32.22 -19.46 -3.00
CA TYR A 446 32.35 -19.64 -4.45
C TYR A 446 30.97 -19.75 -5.12
N GLU A 447 30.15 -20.70 -4.66
CA GLU A 447 28.76 -20.90 -5.05
C GLU A 447 28.00 -21.52 -3.87
N GLY A 448 26.82 -21.00 -3.55
CA GLY A 448 25.99 -21.42 -2.43
C GLY A 448 24.57 -21.72 -2.89
N VAL A 449 24.02 -22.88 -2.50
CA VAL A 449 22.64 -23.27 -2.86
C VAL A 449 21.87 -23.78 -1.65
N ALA A 450 20.64 -23.29 -1.50
CA ALA A 450 19.64 -23.91 -0.64
C ALA A 450 18.75 -24.83 -1.51
N ILE A 451 18.83 -26.16 -1.32
CA ILE A 451 18.01 -27.13 -2.08
C ILE A 451 16.52 -27.04 -1.71
N GLY A 452 16.22 -26.53 -0.51
CA GLY A 452 14.88 -26.34 0.02
C GLY A 452 14.52 -27.33 1.13
N GLY A 453 13.47 -26.99 1.89
CA GLY A 453 13.00 -27.76 3.05
C GLY A 453 11.98 -28.87 2.74
N ASP A 454 11.47 -28.95 1.51
CA ASP A 454 10.49 -29.97 1.13
C ASP A 454 11.12 -31.38 1.09
N ARG A 455 10.32 -32.42 1.36
CA ARG A 455 10.79 -33.83 1.40
C ARG A 455 11.38 -34.34 0.09
N TYR A 456 10.99 -33.75 -1.03
CA TYR A 456 11.42 -34.11 -2.38
C TYR A 456 11.88 -32.86 -3.13
N PRO A 457 13.08 -32.33 -2.85
CA PRO A 457 13.63 -31.19 -3.58
C PRO A 457 13.97 -31.58 -5.02
N GLY A 458 13.98 -30.61 -5.92
CA GLY A 458 14.21 -30.79 -7.35
C GLY A 458 15.65 -31.12 -7.74
N THR A 459 16.59 -30.86 -6.83
CA THR A 459 17.98 -31.32 -6.81
C THR A 459 18.37 -31.58 -5.36
N THR A 460 19.28 -32.51 -5.12
CA THR A 460 19.70 -32.91 -3.76
C THR A 460 21.18 -32.58 -3.49
N PHE A 461 21.68 -32.88 -2.28
CA PHE A 461 23.04 -32.51 -1.86
C PHE A 461 24.12 -32.96 -2.86
N ILE A 462 24.05 -34.22 -3.29
CA ILE A 462 25.02 -34.79 -4.23
C ILE A 462 25.00 -34.10 -5.60
N ASP A 463 23.83 -33.68 -6.09
CA ASP A 463 23.69 -33.03 -7.40
C ASP A 463 24.41 -31.68 -7.47
N HIS A 464 24.54 -30.97 -6.34
CA HIS A 464 25.35 -29.74 -6.25
C HIS A 464 26.81 -30.01 -5.92
N LEU A 465 27.09 -30.97 -5.03
CA LEU A 465 28.46 -31.32 -4.65
C LEU A 465 29.27 -31.92 -5.79
N LEU A 466 28.66 -32.70 -6.70
CA LEU A 466 29.34 -33.19 -7.91
C LEU A 466 29.72 -32.05 -8.87
N ARG A 467 28.88 -31.01 -9.01
CA ARG A 467 29.25 -29.81 -9.78
C ARG A 467 30.41 -29.06 -9.14
N TYR A 468 30.38 -28.89 -7.82
CA TYR A 468 31.45 -28.24 -7.07
C TYR A 468 32.75 -29.06 -7.07
N GLN A 469 32.67 -30.40 -7.14
CA GLN A 469 33.79 -31.31 -7.33
C GLN A 469 34.40 -31.13 -8.74
N ALA A 470 33.58 -31.04 -9.77
CA ALA A 470 34.02 -30.83 -11.16
C ALA A 470 34.51 -29.40 -11.47
N ASP A 471 34.06 -28.38 -10.75
CA ASP A 471 34.46 -26.99 -10.93
C ASP A 471 35.85 -26.73 -10.31
N PRO A 472 36.88 -26.32 -11.09
CA PRO A 472 38.24 -26.21 -10.59
C PRO A 472 38.47 -25.03 -9.64
N ASP A 473 37.63 -23.99 -9.63
CA ASP A 473 37.79 -22.83 -8.74
C ASP A 473 37.23 -23.11 -7.33
N CYS A 474 36.26 -24.01 -7.20
CA CYS A 474 35.81 -24.51 -5.91
C CYS A 474 36.85 -25.45 -5.28
N LYS A 475 37.31 -25.17 -4.05
CA LYS A 475 38.38 -25.93 -3.36
C LYS A 475 37.92 -26.67 -2.10
N ILE A 476 36.93 -26.11 -1.39
CA ILE A 476 36.34 -26.69 -0.18
C ILE A 476 34.85 -26.91 -0.44
N LEU A 477 34.33 -28.05 -0.01
CA LEU A 477 32.91 -28.38 -0.06
C LEU A 477 32.31 -28.22 1.34
N LEU A 478 31.10 -27.66 1.44
CA LEU A 478 30.38 -27.55 2.71
C LEU A 478 28.95 -28.09 2.59
N LEU A 479 28.60 -29.08 3.42
CA LEU A 479 27.28 -29.71 3.46
C LEU A 479 26.60 -29.44 4.81
N LEU A 480 25.57 -28.59 4.82
CA LEU A 480 24.72 -28.38 5.99
C LEU A 480 23.41 -29.17 5.84
N GLY A 481 23.47 -30.41 6.31
CA GLY A 481 22.40 -31.40 6.30
C GLY A 481 21.38 -31.20 7.43
N GLU A 482 20.41 -32.10 7.53
CA GLU A 482 19.32 -31.99 8.51
C GLU A 482 18.69 -33.36 8.81
N VAL A 483 18.12 -33.52 10.01
CA VAL A 483 17.22 -34.63 10.35
C VAL A 483 16.17 -34.87 9.25
N GLY A 484 15.81 -36.13 9.03
CA GLY A 484 14.84 -36.57 8.01
C GLY A 484 15.44 -36.81 6.62
N GLY A 485 15.02 -37.91 5.98
CA GLY A 485 15.57 -38.39 4.71
C GLY A 485 17.02 -38.90 4.80
N ILE A 486 17.56 -39.39 3.69
CA ILE A 486 18.86 -40.09 3.60
C ILE A 486 19.82 -39.51 2.54
N GLU A 487 19.57 -38.29 2.03
CA GLU A 487 20.35 -37.70 0.93
C GLU A 487 21.83 -37.48 1.27
N GLU A 488 22.18 -37.32 2.55
CA GLU A 488 23.56 -37.23 3.02
C GLU A 488 24.34 -38.54 2.80
N TYR A 489 23.68 -39.71 2.83
CA TYR A 489 24.34 -41.00 2.58
C TYR A 489 24.79 -41.17 1.12
N ARG A 490 24.06 -40.57 0.16
CA ARG A 490 24.49 -40.51 -1.25
C ARG A 490 25.75 -39.67 -1.48
N VAL A 491 26.12 -38.82 -0.51
CA VAL A 491 27.40 -38.10 -0.49
C VAL A 491 28.48 -38.94 0.19
N ILE A 492 28.13 -39.68 1.24
CA ILE A 492 29.04 -40.65 1.90
C ILE A 492 29.53 -41.69 0.89
N GLU A 493 28.61 -42.31 0.14
CA GLU A 493 28.92 -43.26 -0.94
C GLU A 493 29.91 -42.66 -1.95
N ALA A 494 29.64 -41.43 -2.42
CA ALA A 494 30.46 -40.72 -3.39
C ALA A 494 31.81 -40.20 -2.85
N VAL A 495 32.05 -40.25 -1.54
CA VAL A 495 33.39 -40.01 -0.94
C VAL A 495 34.12 -41.34 -0.78
N GLN A 496 33.42 -42.39 -0.36
CA GLN A 496 33.97 -43.74 -0.16
C GLN A 496 34.40 -44.41 -1.48
N ASP A 497 33.71 -44.14 -2.60
CA ASP A 497 34.09 -44.62 -3.93
C ASP A 497 35.16 -43.76 -4.63
N GLY A 498 35.53 -42.61 -4.05
CA GLY A 498 36.53 -41.68 -4.58
C GLY A 498 36.02 -40.70 -5.65
N THR A 499 34.71 -40.63 -5.92
CA THR A 499 34.13 -39.66 -6.87
C THR A 499 34.34 -38.21 -6.40
N ILE A 500 34.19 -37.97 -5.09
CA ILE A 500 34.45 -36.68 -4.44
C ILE A 500 35.76 -36.77 -3.65
N THR A 501 36.75 -36.00 -4.08
CA THR A 501 38.13 -35.99 -3.55
C THR A 501 38.51 -34.68 -2.88
N LYS A 502 37.70 -33.63 -2.99
CA LYS A 502 37.89 -32.36 -2.27
C LYS A 502 37.43 -32.49 -0.82
N PRO A 503 38.10 -31.82 0.14
CA PRO A 503 37.71 -31.89 1.54
C PRO A 503 36.30 -31.33 1.75
N ILE A 504 35.45 -32.11 2.40
CA ILE A 504 34.09 -31.73 2.79
C ILE A 504 34.06 -31.40 4.28
N VAL A 505 33.61 -30.19 4.62
CA VAL A 505 33.15 -29.85 5.97
C VAL A 505 31.64 -30.12 6.04
N ALA A 506 31.17 -30.89 7.00
CA ALA A 506 29.75 -31.28 7.04
C ALA A 506 29.19 -31.34 8.45
N TRP A 507 27.90 -31.01 8.55
CA TRP A 507 27.12 -31.12 9.79
C TRP A 507 25.64 -31.26 9.45
N ALA A 508 24.94 -32.19 10.11
CA ALA A 508 23.49 -32.33 10.07
C ALA A 508 22.88 -31.72 11.34
N ILE A 509 21.96 -30.75 11.16
CA ILE A 509 21.23 -30.12 12.27
C ILE A 509 20.03 -30.98 12.71
N GLY A 510 19.54 -30.77 13.93
CA GLY A 510 18.44 -31.54 14.52
C GLY A 510 18.90 -32.69 15.44
N THR A 511 20.11 -32.61 15.99
CA THR A 511 20.62 -33.58 16.99
C THR A 511 19.76 -33.68 18.25
N CYS A 512 19.03 -32.62 18.62
CA CYS A 512 18.06 -32.62 19.71
C CYS A 512 16.87 -33.60 19.50
N ALA A 513 16.63 -34.10 18.28
CA ALA A 513 15.55 -35.03 18.00
C ALA A 513 15.65 -36.34 18.83
N SER A 514 16.85 -36.79 19.17
CA SER A 514 17.07 -37.97 20.03
C SER A 514 16.91 -37.69 21.53
N MET A 515 16.78 -36.42 21.93
CA MET A 515 16.55 -36.02 23.32
C MET A 515 15.05 -35.99 23.67
N PHE A 516 14.16 -35.99 22.66
CA PHE A 516 12.72 -35.99 22.85
C PHE A 516 12.15 -37.40 23.03
N LYS A 517 11.16 -37.54 23.92
CA LYS A 517 10.48 -38.82 24.22
C LYS A 517 9.43 -39.22 23.17
N THR A 518 9.18 -38.36 22.20
CA THR A 518 8.17 -38.50 21.14
C THR A 518 8.75 -37.96 19.85
N GLU A 519 8.33 -38.53 18.72
CA GLU A 519 8.69 -38.04 17.39
C GLU A 519 8.20 -36.58 17.21
N VAL A 520 9.04 -35.72 16.63
CA VAL A 520 8.75 -34.30 16.40
C VAL A 520 8.97 -34.00 14.91
N GLN A 521 7.92 -33.51 14.26
CA GLN A 521 8.03 -32.84 12.96
C GLN A 521 8.61 -31.44 13.19
N PHE A 522 9.79 -31.17 12.63
CA PHE A 522 10.37 -29.83 12.63
C PHE A 522 9.78 -28.97 11.49
N GLY A 523 10.13 -27.67 11.48
CA GLY A 523 9.44 -26.66 10.65
C GLY A 523 9.44 -26.94 9.14
N HIS A 524 10.56 -27.41 8.56
CA HIS A 524 10.57 -27.82 7.16
C HIS A 524 9.84 -29.16 6.98
N ALA A 525 9.08 -29.31 5.89
CA ALA A 525 8.27 -30.51 5.64
C ALA A 525 9.09 -31.81 5.57
N GLY A 526 10.33 -31.76 5.09
CA GLY A 526 11.24 -32.92 5.03
C GLY A 526 11.87 -33.32 6.38
N SER A 527 11.70 -32.53 7.44
CA SER A 527 12.46 -32.67 8.69
C SER A 527 11.75 -33.51 9.74
N PHE A 528 11.62 -34.80 9.41
CA PHE A 528 11.05 -35.85 10.24
C PHE A 528 11.79 -37.16 9.97
N ALA A 529 12.26 -37.84 11.02
CA ALA A 529 13.02 -39.08 10.91
C ALA A 529 12.11 -40.30 11.11
N ASN A 530 11.89 -41.08 10.06
CA ASN A 530 11.08 -42.32 10.10
C ASN A 530 11.92 -43.53 10.58
N SER A 531 13.24 -43.36 10.74
CA SER A 531 14.20 -44.42 11.05
C SER A 531 15.46 -43.85 11.71
N GLN A 532 16.28 -44.73 12.31
CA GLN A 532 17.55 -44.35 12.94
C GLN A 532 18.56 -43.72 11.96
N LEU A 533 18.54 -44.15 10.68
CA LEU A 533 19.39 -43.57 9.62
C LEU A 533 19.05 -42.10 9.34
N GLU A 534 17.79 -41.72 9.49
CA GLU A 534 17.34 -40.35 9.23
C GLU A 534 17.66 -39.37 10.38
N THR A 535 18.20 -39.85 11.50
CA THR A 535 18.58 -39.00 12.64
C THR A 535 19.89 -38.25 12.37
N ALA A 536 19.93 -36.98 12.75
CA ALA A 536 21.11 -36.13 12.56
C ALA A 536 22.38 -36.68 13.22
N ALA A 537 22.25 -37.33 14.40
CA ALA A 537 23.37 -37.94 15.11
C ALA A 537 24.02 -39.10 14.31
N ASN A 538 23.23 -40.02 13.76
CA ASN A 538 23.76 -41.11 12.94
C ASN A 538 24.31 -40.63 11.59
N LYS A 539 23.74 -39.58 11.00
CA LYS A 539 24.31 -38.91 9.82
C LYS A 539 25.68 -38.30 10.12
N ASN A 540 25.80 -37.54 11.21
CA ASN A 540 27.07 -36.93 11.62
C ASN A 540 28.15 -37.97 11.90
N LYS A 541 27.80 -39.05 12.61
CA LYS A 541 28.69 -40.20 12.82
C LYS A 541 29.14 -40.81 11.50
N ALA A 542 28.21 -41.15 10.61
CA ALA A 542 28.52 -41.82 9.34
C ALA A 542 29.36 -40.93 8.39
N MET A 543 29.11 -39.61 8.35
CA MET A 543 29.95 -38.66 7.61
C MET A 543 31.38 -38.63 8.18
N LYS A 544 31.54 -38.60 9.51
CA LYS A 544 32.84 -38.61 10.18
C LYS A 544 33.62 -39.91 9.93
N GLU A 545 32.94 -41.05 9.98
CA GLU A 545 33.50 -42.38 9.65
C GLU A 545 33.87 -42.50 8.15
N ALA A 546 33.20 -41.75 7.27
CA ALA A 546 33.51 -41.66 5.84
C ALA A 546 34.60 -40.63 5.49
N GLY A 547 35.27 -40.00 6.48
CA GLY A 547 36.38 -39.08 6.26
C GLY A 547 35.99 -37.61 6.06
N PHE A 548 34.75 -37.22 6.32
CA PHE A 548 34.32 -35.82 6.28
C PHE A 548 34.86 -35.07 7.52
N HIS A 549 35.14 -33.78 7.38
CA HIS A 549 35.42 -32.90 8.51
C HIS A 549 34.11 -32.54 9.22
N VAL A 550 33.73 -33.34 10.22
CA VAL A 550 32.52 -33.16 11.04
C VAL A 550 32.92 -32.64 12.44
N PRO A 551 32.39 -31.49 12.90
CA PRO A 551 32.60 -30.99 14.27
C PRO A 551 31.74 -31.76 15.28
N GLU A 552 31.93 -31.57 16.59
CA GLU A 552 31.04 -32.16 17.60
C GLU A 552 29.75 -31.35 17.77
N THR A 553 29.78 -30.03 17.51
CA THR A 553 28.60 -29.14 17.50
C THR A 553 28.59 -28.17 16.31
N PHE A 554 27.48 -27.45 16.10
CA PHE A 554 27.37 -26.44 15.03
C PHE A 554 28.33 -25.26 15.27
N GLU A 555 28.52 -24.87 16.54
CA GLU A 555 29.30 -23.74 17.01
C GLU A 555 30.81 -23.89 16.75
N GLU A 556 31.30 -25.12 16.64
CA GLU A 556 32.70 -25.45 16.33
C GLU A 556 33.02 -25.41 14.82
N MET A 557 31.99 -25.51 13.96
CA MET A 557 32.15 -25.53 12.50
C MET A 557 32.99 -24.37 11.93
N PRO A 558 32.89 -23.11 12.42
CA PRO A 558 33.73 -22.01 11.93
C PRO A 558 35.23 -22.25 12.17
N ALA A 559 35.60 -22.82 13.32
CA ALA A 559 36.98 -23.12 13.65
C ALA A 559 37.52 -24.29 12.80
N LEU A 560 36.71 -25.33 12.61
CA LEU A 560 37.05 -26.48 11.75
C LEU A 560 37.22 -26.06 10.28
N LEU A 561 36.30 -25.27 9.75
CA LEU A 561 36.36 -24.71 8.39
C LEU A 561 37.61 -23.85 8.17
N SER A 562 37.93 -22.98 9.14
CA SER A 562 39.16 -22.18 9.13
C SER A 562 40.41 -23.06 9.08
N SER A 563 40.47 -24.14 9.87
CA SER A 563 41.60 -25.08 9.88
C SER A 563 41.81 -25.78 8.52
N VAL A 564 40.74 -26.27 7.90
CA VAL A 564 40.76 -26.88 6.55
C VAL A 564 41.23 -25.86 5.50
N TYR A 565 40.70 -24.64 5.55
CA TYR A 565 41.07 -23.54 4.66
C TYR A 565 42.55 -23.15 4.78
N GLN A 566 43.04 -22.93 6.00
CA GLN A 566 44.45 -22.59 6.25
C GLN A 566 45.40 -23.72 5.80
N THR A 567 44.96 -24.98 5.87
CA THR A 567 45.73 -26.13 5.38
C THR A 567 45.88 -26.09 3.85
N LEU A 568 44.80 -25.80 3.11
CA LEU A 568 44.84 -25.65 1.65
C LEU A 568 45.58 -24.39 1.17
N VAL A 569 45.59 -23.31 1.96
CA VAL A 569 46.42 -22.13 1.71
C VAL A 569 47.91 -22.45 1.90
N LYS A 570 48.29 -23.15 2.98
CA LYS A 570 49.68 -23.61 3.21
C LYS A 570 50.16 -24.58 2.12
N ALA A 571 49.27 -25.44 1.62
CA ALA A 571 49.54 -26.33 0.48
C ALA A 571 49.56 -25.61 -0.88
N GLY A 572 49.28 -24.30 -0.93
CA GLY A 572 49.24 -23.51 -2.17
C GLY A 572 48.08 -23.83 -3.12
N SER A 573 47.14 -24.69 -2.69
CA SER A 573 45.94 -25.09 -3.45
C SER A 573 44.87 -23.98 -3.49
N ILE A 574 44.81 -23.18 -2.42
CA ILE A 574 44.11 -21.89 -2.39
C ILE A 574 45.18 -20.78 -2.44
N LYS A 575 44.96 -19.79 -3.31
CA LYS A 575 45.78 -18.57 -3.39
C LYS A 575 44.86 -17.37 -3.20
N PRO A 576 44.75 -16.81 -1.98
CA PRO A 576 43.80 -15.75 -1.68
C PRO A 576 44.02 -14.52 -2.56
N LYS A 577 42.93 -14.00 -3.12
CA LYS A 577 42.94 -12.81 -4.00
C LYS A 577 42.82 -11.54 -3.15
N ALA A 578 43.45 -10.44 -3.59
CA ALA A 578 43.32 -9.14 -2.93
C ALA A 578 41.86 -8.65 -2.93
N GLU A 579 41.44 -8.00 -1.84
CA GLU A 579 40.06 -7.52 -1.66
C GLU A 579 39.75 -6.39 -2.66
N PRO A 580 38.78 -6.55 -3.57
CA PRO A 580 38.49 -5.54 -4.59
C PRO A 580 37.66 -4.39 -4.01
N ILE A 581 37.92 -3.16 -4.46
CA ILE A 581 37.17 -1.98 -4.00
C ILE A 581 35.67 -2.16 -4.26
N VAL A 582 34.90 -2.06 -3.18
CA VAL A 582 33.44 -2.16 -3.12
C VAL A 582 32.78 -0.98 -3.85
N PRO A 583 31.96 -1.21 -4.88
CA PRO A 583 31.11 -0.16 -5.45
C PRO A 583 30.15 0.40 -4.41
N LYS A 584 30.12 1.73 -4.26
CA LYS A 584 29.15 2.41 -3.40
C LYS A 584 27.81 2.53 -4.15
N ILE A 585 26.76 1.94 -3.60
CA ILE A 585 25.37 2.17 -4.00
C ILE A 585 24.77 3.19 -3.00
N PRO A 586 23.96 4.17 -3.44
CA PRO A 586 23.29 5.09 -2.52
C PRO A 586 22.33 4.36 -1.56
N LEU A 587 22.08 4.93 -0.39
CA LEU A 587 21.06 4.42 0.52
C LEU A 587 19.66 4.74 -0.01
N ASP A 588 18.74 3.77 0.05
CA ASP A 588 17.34 3.99 -0.33
C ASP A 588 16.72 5.13 0.48
N TYR A 589 16.00 6.04 -0.19
CA TYR A 589 15.37 7.20 0.44
C TYR A 589 14.47 6.80 1.63
N SER A 590 13.70 5.72 1.49
CA SER A 590 12.82 5.23 2.58
C SER A 590 13.61 4.74 3.78
N TRP A 591 14.73 4.05 3.57
CA TRP A 591 15.59 3.52 4.64
C TRP A 591 16.37 4.65 5.32
N ALA A 592 16.87 5.62 4.55
CA ALA A 592 17.48 6.84 5.07
C ALA A 592 16.49 7.67 5.92
N GLN A 593 15.21 7.72 5.55
CA GLN A 593 14.17 8.40 6.33
C GLN A 593 13.79 7.61 7.59
N GLU A 594 13.68 6.28 7.51
CA GLU A 594 13.37 5.39 8.65
C GLU A 594 14.46 5.42 9.72
N LEU A 595 15.74 5.46 9.31
CA LEU A 595 16.90 5.63 10.18
C LEU A 595 17.09 7.09 10.68
N GLY A 596 16.25 8.04 10.26
CA GLY A 596 16.34 9.45 10.64
C GLY A 596 17.55 10.20 10.08
N LEU A 597 18.27 9.62 9.11
CA LEU A 597 19.49 10.20 8.51
C LEU A 597 19.17 11.39 7.59
N ILE A 598 17.94 11.47 7.08
CA ILE A 598 17.45 12.58 6.25
C ILE A 598 16.09 13.07 6.74
N ARG A 599 15.81 14.35 6.50
CA ARG A 599 14.49 14.96 6.67
C ARG A 599 14.00 15.52 5.33
N LYS A 600 12.74 15.29 5.00
CA LYS A 600 12.05 15.91 3.86
C LYS A 600 10.85 16.69 4.40
N PRO A 601 10.69 17.98 4.07
CA PRO A 601 9.51 18.73 4.46
C PRO A 601 8.26 18.14 3.80
N ALA A 602 7.15 18.10 4.54
CA ALA A 602 5.86 17.70 3.98
C ALA A 602 5.37 18.77 3.01
N ALA A 603 5.02 18.38 1.78
CA ALA A 603 4.51 19.30 0.76
C ALA A 603 3.03 19.70 0.97
N PHE A 604 2.32 18.97 1.84
CA PHE A 604 0.89 19.15 2.11
C PHE A 604 0.61 18.95 3.60
N ILE A 605 -0.42 19.64 4.09
CA ILE A 605 -0.96 19.50 5.45
C ILE A 605 -2.45 19.17 5.31
N SER A 606 -2.90 18.09 5.96
CA SER A 606 -4.32 17.79 6.16
C SER A 606 -4.62 17.80 7.65
N THR A 607 -5.81 18.30 8.04
CA THR A 607 -6.26 18.32 9.44
C THR A 607 -7.71 17.86 9.62
N ILE A 608 -8.33 17.32 8.56
CA ILE A 608 -9.75 16.90 8.54
C ILE A 608 -9.91 15.38 8.69
N SER A 609 -8.93 14.59 8.24
CA SER A 609 -8.96 13.12 8.33
C SER A 609 -7.57 12.51 8.32
N ASP A 610 -7.44 11.32 8.89
CA ASP A 610 -6.23 10.49 8.83
C ASP A 610 -6.62 9.02 8.58
N ASP A 611 -6.07 8.43 7.52
CA ASP A 611 -6.32 7.07 7.04
C ASP A 611 -5.12 6.13 7.26
N ARG A 612 -4.01 6.65 7.80
CA ARG A 612 -2.73 5.93 7.95
C ARG A 612 -2.66 5.05 9.20
N GLY A 613 -3.66 5.15 10.07
CA GLY A 613 -3.75 4.41 11.34
C GLY A 613 -4.25 2.97 11.16
N GLN A 614 -4.65 2.34 12.27
CA GLN A 614 -5.42 1.10 12.24
C GLN A 614 -6.89 1.34 11.87
N GLU A 615 -7.34 2.59 11.95
CA GLU A 615 -8.72 3.02 11.77
C GLU A 615 -8.74 4.44 11.18
N LEU A 616 -9.76 4.73 10.36
CA LEU A 616 -10.00 6.06 9.79
C LEU A 616 -10.44 7.04 10.88
N LEU A 617 -9.79 8.19 10.96
CA LEU A 617 -10.15 9.29 11.85
C LEU A 617 -10.81 10.44 11.06
N TYR A 618 -11.89 11.03 11.59
CA TYR A 618 -12.47 12.31 11.16
C TYR A 618 -12.26 13.36 12.25
N ALA A 619 -11.43 14.37 11.98
CA ALA A 619 -10.96 15.37 12.94
C ALA A 619 -10.48 14.77 14.30
N GLY A 620 -9.88 13.57 14.25
CA GLY A 620 -9.40 12.84 15.43
C GLY A 620 -10.41 11.87 16.07
N MET A 621 -11.69 11.92 15.71
CA MET A 621 -12.68 10.92 16.13
C MET A 621 -12.58 9.65 15.26
N PRO A 622 -12.42 8.44 15.83
CA PRO A 622 -12.47 7.19 15.08
C PRO A 622 -13.81 6.96 14.38
N ILE A 623 -13.79 6.34 13.19
CA ILE A 623 -15.02 6.05 12.43
C ILE A 623 -15.98 5.11 13.19
N SER A 624 -15.49 4.21 14.04
CA SER A 624 -16.34 3.40 14.90
C SER A 624 -16.98 4.19 16.05
N ASP A 625 -16.37 5.28 16.51
CA ASP A 625 -16.97 6.20 17.50
C ASP A 625 -18.08 7.04 16.84
N VAL A 626 -17.84 7.54 15.62
CA VAL A 626 -18.83 8.23 14.77
C VAL A 626 -20.14 7.43 14.64
N PHE A 627 -20.05 6.12 14.38
CA PHE A 627 -21.22 5.25 14.29
C PHE A 627 -21.77 4.80 15.65
N ARG A 628 -20.94 4.61 16.68
CA ARG A 628 -21.40 4.21 18.03
C ARG A 628 -22.19 5.30 18.74
N GLU A 629 -21.92 6.56 18.41
CA GLU A 629 -22.55 7.74 19.01
C GLU A 629 -23.63 8.39 18.12
N ASP A 630 -24.01 7.72 17.02
CA ASP A 630 -25.09 8.10 16.07
C ASP A 630 -25.12 9.60 15.67
N ILE A 631 -23.95 10.20 15.45
CA ILE A 631 -23.84 11.64 15.20
C ILE A 631 -24.42 12.09 13.85
N GLY A 632 -24.81 11.14 12.99
CA GLY A 632 -25.43 11.37 11.69
C GLY A 632 -24.51 11.99 10.64
N ILE A 633 -25.09 12.31 9.48
CA ILE A 633 -24.39 12.97 8.37
C ILE A 633 -24.01 14.40 8.79
N GLY A 634 -24.88 15.08 9.54
CA GLY A 634 -24.59 16.41 10.08
C GLY A 634 -23.40 16.41 11.06
N GLY A 635 -23.27 15.37 11.89
CA GLY A 635 -22.12 15.19 12.77
C GLY A 635 -20.83 14.92 11.99
N VAL A 636 -20.86 14.05 10.98
CA VAL A 636 -19.70 13.80 10.08
C VAL A 636 -19.29 15.07 9.35
N MET A 637 -20.23 15.86 8.84
CA MET A 637 -19.96 17.18 8.26
C MET A 637 -19.33 18.13 9.28
N SER A 638 -19.78 18.12 10.53
CA SER A 638 -19.20 18.98 11.58
C SER A 638 -17.72 18.66 11.84
N LEU A 639 -17.37 17.38 11.91
CA LEU A 639 -15.98 16.93 12.03
C LEU A 639 -15.17 17.32 10.79
N LEU A 640 -15.64 17.00 9.58
CA LEU A 640 -14.86 17.19 8.35
C LEU A 640 -14.71 18.65 7.93
N TRP A 641 -15.73 19.49 8.11
CA TRP A 641 -15.73 20.88 7.62
C TRP A 641 -15.27 21.87 8.69
N PHE A 642 -15.63 21.64 9.96
CA PHE A 642 -15.34 22.56 11.05
C PHE A 642 -14.28 22.07 12.03
N ARG A 643 -13.93 20.78 11.99
CA ARG A 643 -13.04 20.10 12.96
C ARG A 643 -13.52 20.24 14.41
N ARG A 644 -14.85 20.33 14.58
CA ARG A 644 -15.56 20.39 15.87
C ARG A 644 -16.72 19.40 15.81
N ARG A 645 -16.99 18.68 16.90
CA ARG A 645 -18.30 18.03 17.07
C ARG A 645 -19.33 19.11 17.39
N LEU A 646 -20.24 19.40 16.47
CA LEU A 646 -21.33 20.34 16.74
C LEU A 646 -22.43 19.71 17.61
N PRO A 647 -23.20 20.52 18.38
CA PRO A 647 -24.36 20.05 19.12
C PRO A 647 -25.41 19.40 18.22
N ASP A 648 -26.17 18.42 18.74
CA ASP A 648 -27.10 17.61 17.95
C ASP A 648 -28.13 18.44 17.18
N TYR A 649 -28.61 19.56 17.73
CA TYR A 649 -29.55 20.44 17.03
C TYR A 649 -28.91 21.15 15.83
N ALA A 650 -27.61 21.45 15.88
CA ALA A 650 -26.85 22.02 14.79
C ALA A 650 -26.57 20.96 13.73
N SER A 651 -26.16 19.75 14.12
CA SER A 651 -26.02 18.60 13.21
C SER A 651 -27.34 18.29 12.48
N LYS A 652 -28.48 18.29 13.19
CA LYS A 652 -29.81 18.09 12.59
C LYS A 652 -30.27 19.29 11.76
N PHE A 653 -29.80 20.51 12.03
CA PHE A 653 -30.01 21.67 11.15
C PHE A 653 -29.25 21.50 9.82
N LEU A 654 -27.99 21.03 9.83
CA LEU A 654 -27.24 20.74 8.59
C LEU A 654 -27.96 19.68 7.74
N GLU A 655 -28.43 18.59 8.35
CA GLU A 655 -29.23 17.56 7.66
C GLU A 655 -30.54 18.12 7.09
N MET A 656 -31.23 19.00 7.82
CA MET A 656 -32.42 19.70 7.33
C MET A 656 -32.10 20.60 6.12
N VAL A 657 -30.99 21.32 6.12
CA VAL A 657 -30.55 22.14 4.98
C VAL A 657 -30.28 21.28 3.75
N LEU A 658 -29.64 20.11 3.90
CA LEU A 658 -29.45 19.18 2.78
C LEU A 658 -30.78 18.68 2.21
N MET A 659 -31.75 18.33 3.06
CA MET A 659 -33.08 17.89 2.62
C MET A 659 -33.87 19.01 1.91
N LEU A 660 -33.79 20.25 2.40
CA LEU A 660 -34.50 21.40 1.81
C LEU A 660 -33.87 21.90 0.51
N THR A 661 -32.57 21.68 0.31
CA THR A 661 -31.83 22.09 -0.90
C THR A 661 -31.67 20.97 -1.94
N ALA A 662 -32.06 19.73 -1.59
CA ALA A 662 -31.83 18.51 -2.36
C ALA A 662 -32.16 18.63 -3.85
N ASP A 663 -33.33 19.17 -4.20
CA ASP A 663 -33.72 19.45 -5.59
C ASP A 663 -34.68 20.66 -5.68
N HIS A 664 -34.90 21.16 -6.91
CA HIS A 664 -35.94 22.14 -7.22
C HIS A 664 -36.56 21.96 -8.62
N GLY A 665 -36.54 20.74 -9.15
CA GLY A 665 -37.10 20.36 -10.45
C GLY A 665 -36.18 20.62 -11.65
N PRO A 666 -36.50 20.01 -12.81
CA PRO A 666 -35.60 19.92 -13.96
C PRO A 666 -35.30 21.24 -14.68
N ALA A 667 -36.07 22.30 -14.39
CA ALA A 667 -36.01 23.58 -15.10
C ALA A 667 -34.95 24.56 -14.54
N VAL A 668 -34.24 24.22 -13.46
CA VAL A 668 -33.14 25.05 -12.95
C VAL A 668 -31.84 24.71 -13.67
N SER A 669 -30.93 25.71 -13.83
CA SER A 669 -29.73 25.61 -14.67
C SER A 669 -28.91 24.33 -14.46
N GLY A 670 -28.66 23.96 -13.20
CA GLY A 670 -27.88 22.75 -12.88
C GLY A 670 -28.60 21.47 -13.29
N ALA A 671 -29.90 21.36 -13.02
CA ALA A 671 -30.70 20.19 -13.37
C ALA A 671 -30.80 20.04 -14.89
N MET A 672 -31.07 21.14 -15.61
CA MET A 672 -31.11 21.19 -17.07
C MET A 672 -29.77 20.76 -17.69
N ASN A 673 -28.64 21.29 -17.20
CA ASN A 673 -27.31 20.88 -17.66
C ASN A 673 -27.02 19.40 -17.41
N THR A 674 -27.32 18.88 -16.21
CA THR A 674 -27.16 17.45 -15.91
C THR A 674 -28.04 16.59 -16.81
N ILE A 675 -29.29 16.98 -17.06
CA ILE A 675 -30.21 16.29 -17.98
C ILE A 675 -29.66 16.25 -19.41
N ILE A 676 -29.25 17.40 -19.95
CA ILE A 676 -28.69 17.52 -21.31
C ILE A 676 -27.43 16.67 -21.45
N THR A 677 -26.50 16.75 -20.49
CA THR A 677 -25.26 15.98 -20.50
C THR A 677 -25.49 14.48 -20.32
N THR A 678 -26.51 14.07 -19.56
CA THR A 678 -26.94 12.66 -19.44
C THR A 678 -27.49 12.13 -20.77
N ARG A 679 -28.31 12.94 -21.45
CA ARG A 679 -28.89 12.69 -22.78
C ARG A 679 -27.82 12.67 -23.88
N ALA A 680 -26.73 13.41 -23.73
CA ALA A 680 -25.52 13.32 -24.54
C ALA A 680 -24.65 12.06 -24.24
N GLY A 681 -25.24 11.03 -23.62
CA GLY A 681 -24.62 9.72 -23.42
C GLY A 681 -23.59 9.62 -22.29
N LYS A 682 -23.25 10.73 -21.61
CA LYS A 682 -22.19 10.77 -20.60
C LYS A 682 -22.50 9.96 -19.33
N ASP A 683 -21.48 9.71 -18.53
CA ASP A 683 -21.53 9.05 -17.23
C ASP A 683 -22.06 9.99 -16.11
N LEU A 684 -22.24 9.41 -14.91
CA LEU A 684 -22.80 10.10 -13.74
C LEU A 684 -21.95 11.29 -13.29
N ILE A 685 -20.63 11.15 -13.27
CA ILE A 685 -19.72 12.19 -12.76
C ILE A 685 -19.66 13.35 -13.75
N SER A 686 -19.50 13.08 -15.05
CA SER A 686 -19.55 14.09 -16.10
C SER A 686 -20.88 14.87 -16.10
N ALA A 687 -22.01 14.18 -15.93
CA ALA A 687 -23.33 14.81 -15.92
C ALA A 687 -23.58 15.61 -14.63
N LEU A 688 -23.19 15.09 -13.46
CA LEU A 688 -23.26 15.80 -12.18
C LEU A 688 -22.42 17.08 -12.21
N VAL A 689 -21.14 16.98 -12.60
CA VAL A 689 -20.22 18.13 -12.68
C VAL A 689 -20.72 19.18 -13.67
N SER A 690 -21.28 18.78 -14.81
CA SER A 690 -21.90 19.71 -15.77
C SER A 690 -23.05 20.54 -15.17
N GLY A 691 -23.81 19.98 -14.23
CA GLY A 691 -24.83 20.70 -13.47
C GLY A 691 -24.26 21.55 -12.35
N LEU A 692 -23.31 21.01 -11.56
CA LEU A 692 -22.66 21.71 -10.46
C LEU A 692 -21.88 22.95 -10.93
N LEU A 693 -21.27 22.92 -12.12
CA LEU A 693 -20.59 24.08 -12.73
C LEU A 693 -21.52 25.26 -13.08
N THR A 694 -22.84 25.11 -12.92
CA THR A 694 -23.78 26.25 -13.00
C THR A 694 -23.99 26.97 -11.67
N ILE A 695 -23.54 26.38 -10.55
CA ILE A 695 -23.72 26.93 -9.20
C ILE A 695 -22.75 28.09 -8.99
N GLY A 696 -23.26 29.21 -8.50
CA GLY A 696 -22.54 30.46 -8.32
C GLY A 696 -23.50 31.63 -8.13
N SER A 697 -23.05 32.86 -8.41
CA SER A 697 -23.75 34.12 -8.08
C SER A 697 -25.17 34.28 -8.64
N ARG A 698 -25.60 33.49 -9.63
CA ARG A 698 -26.95 33.50 -10.20
C ARG A 698 -27.80 32.26 -9.89
N PHE A 699 -27.21 31.21 -9.33
CA PHE A 699 -27.89 29.94 -9.01
C PHE A 699 -27.19 29.29 -7.81
N GLY A 700 -27.88 29.20 -6.66
CA GLY A 700 -27.31 28.71 -5.40
C GLY A 700 -26.62 29.79 -4.55
N GLY A 701 -25.90 30.74 -5.16
CA GLY A 701 -25.20 31.83 -4.45
C GLY A 701 -26.10 32.86 -3.72
N ALA A 702 -27.42 32.62 -3.66
CA ALA A 702 -28.36 33.41 -2.88
C ALA A 702 -28.19 33.22 -1.36
N LEU A 703 -27.66 32.08 -0.92
CA LEU A 703 -27.42 31.80 0.50
C LEU A 703 -26.29 32.69 1.05
N ASP A 704 -25.08 32.61 0.47
CA ASP A 704 -23.94 33.47 0.85
C ASP A 704 -24.30 34.95 0.75
N GLY A 705 -24.94 35.37 -0.36
CA GLY A 705 -25.33 36.77 -0.56
C GLY A 705 -26.35 37.28 0.45
N ALA A 706 -27.25 36.42 0.96
CA ALA A 706 -28.15 36.78 2.04
C ALA A 706 -27.41 36.83 3.39
N ALA A 707 -26.54 35.85 3.68
CA ALA A 707 -25.75 35.84 4.90
C ALA A 707 -24.88 37.10 5.01
N GLU A 708 -24.17 37.50 3.96
CA GLU A 708 -23.35 38.73 3.96
C GLU A 708 -24.21 39.98 4.16
N GLU A 709 -25.26 40.17 3.36
CA GLU A 709 -26.06 41.41 3.36
C GLU A 709 -26.82 41.61 4.68
N PHE A 710 -27.44 40.57 5.24
CA PHE A 710 -28.14 40.66 6.53
C PHE A 710 -27.16 40.87 7.70
N THR A 711 -26.07 40.11 7.74
CA THR A 711 -25.03 40.23 8.79
C THR A 711 -24.42 41.62 8.80
N ARG A 712 -24.02 42.13 7.63
CA ARG A 712 -23.42 43.46 7.47
C ARG A 712 -24.37 44.61 7.77
N ALA A 713 -25.69 44.38 7.74
CA ALA A 713 -26.69 45.36 8.17
C ALA A 713 -26.92 45.32 9.69
N TYR A 714 -27.06 44.12 10.25
CA TYR A 714 -27.24 43.88 11.68
C TYR A 714 -26.02 44.36 12.50
N ASP A 715 -24.81 43.98 12.10
CA ASP A 715 -23.56 44.34 12.80
C ASP A 715 -23.25 45.84 12.73
N LYS A 716 -23.85 46.57 11.79
CA LYS A 716 -23.79 48.03 11.69
C LYS A 716 -24.87 48.74 12.53
N GLY A 717 -25.73 47.99 13.22
CA GLY A 717 -26.84 48.53 14.01
C GLY A 717 -27.91 49.25 13.17
N LEU A 718 -28.00 48.96 11.86
CA LEU A 718 -29.06 49.54 11.02
C LEU A 718 -30.42 49.00 11.49
N SER A 719 -31.46 49.84 11.53
CA SER A 719 -32.80 49.30 11.72
C SER A 719 -33.24 48.50 10.48
N PRO A 720 -34.19 47.57 10.61
CA PRO A 720 -34.80 46.88 9.46
C PRO A 720 -35.34 47.83 8.39
N ARG A 721 -35.75 49.06 8.78
CA ARG A 721 -36.20 50.10 7.86
C ARG A 721 -35.04 50.73 7.10
N ASP A 722 -33.98 51.10 7.81
CA ASP A 722 -32.78 51.74 7.23
C ASP A 722 -32.05 50.80 6.28
N PHE A 723 -31.94 49.52 6.64
CA PHE A 723 -31.36 48.51 5.74
C PHE A 723 -32.13 48.44 4.41
N VAL A 724 -33.46 48.27 4.47
CA VAL A 724 -34.30 48.16 3.26
C VAL A 724 -34.20 49.42 2.39
N ASP A 725 -34.29 50.61 2.98
CA ASP A 725 -34.26 51.85 2.20
C ASP A 725 -32.82 52.24 1.78
N SER A 726 -31.77 51.76 2.44
CA SER A 726 -30.37 51.85 1.98
C SER A 726 -30.08 50.96 0.77
N MET A 727 -30.67 49.76 0.71
CA MET A 727 -30.57 48.85 -0.45
C MET A 727 -31.33 49.41 -1.65
N ARG A 728 -32.53 49.97 -1.40
CA ARG A 728 -33.27 50.77 -2.40
C ARG A 728 -32.43 51.93 -2.95
N LYS A 729 -31.73 52.68 -2.08
CA LYS A 729 -30.86 53.81 -2.48
C LYS A 729 -29.66 53.35 -3.33
N GLN A 730 -29.17 52.13 -3.13
CA GLN A 730 -28.13 51.50 -3.96
C GLN A 730 -28.68 50.86 -5.26
N ASN A 731 -29.99 50.93 -5.51
CA ASN A 731 -30.68 50.18 -6.57
C ASN A 731 -30.42 48.66 -6.52
N LYS A 732 -30.28 48.10 -5.31
CA LYS A 732 -30.09 46.66 -5.07
C LYS A 732 -31.37 46.03 -4.52
N LEU A 733 -31.65 44.81 -4.99
CA LEU A 733 -32.59 43.91 -4.30
C LEU A 733 -31.88 43.26 -3.11
N ILE A 734 -32.63 42.96 -2.05
CA ILE A 734 -32.11 42.27 -0.87
C ILE A 734 -32.06 40.76 -1.17
N PRO A 735 -30.89 40.11 -1.15
CA PRO A 735 -30.81 38.66 -1.33
C PRO A 735 -31.58 37.93 -0.23
N GLY A 736 -32.22 36.81 -0.56
CA GLY A 736 -33.08 36.09 0.39
C GLY A 736 -34.50 36.67 0.57
N ILE A 737 -34.81 37.85 0.02
CA ILE A 737 -36.17 38.42 0.02
C ILE A 737 -36.81 38.28 -1.38
N GLY A 738 -38.06 37.83 -1.41
CA GLY A 738 -38.90 37.75 -2.60
C GLY A 738 -39.11 36.33 -3.10
N HIS A 739 -40.34 36.05 -3.52
CA HIS A 739 -40.73 34.78 -4.14
C HIS A 739 -41.70 35.01 -5.31
N LYS A 740 -41.70 34.12 -6.33
CA LYS A 740 -42.54 34.26 -7.54
C LYS A 740 -44.05 34.07 -7.29
N VAL A 741 -44.42 33.01 -6.55
CA VAL A 741 -45.83 32.61 -6.30
C VAL A 741 -46.28 32.80 -4.85
N LYS A 742 -45.50 32.31 -3.88
CA LYS A 742 -45.73 32.44 -2.44
C LYS A 742 -45.73 33.90 -1.96
N SER A 743 -46.49 34.17 -0.90
CA SER A 743 -46.76 35.49 -0.32
C SER A 743 -47.09 35.38 1.17
N ARG A 744 -47.27 36.52 1.86
CA ARG A 744 -47.66 36.56 3.28
C ARG A 744 -48.89 35.70 3.62
N ASN A 745 -49.85 35.58 2.70
CA ASN A 745 -51.09 34.81 2.89
C ASN A 745 -51.01 33.38 2.32
N ASN A 746 -49.88 33.01 1.70
CA ASN A 746 -49.59 31.70 1.14
C ASN A 746 -48.08 31.44 1.33
N PRO A 747 -47.63 31.07 2.55
CA PRO A 747 -46.21 30.99 2.90
C PRO A 747 -45.50 29.80 2.23
N ASP A 748 -44.18 29.90 2.09
CA ASP A 748 -43.34 28.76 1.69
C ASP A 748 -43.15 27.84 2.90
N LEU A 749 -43.71 26.62 2.84
CA LEU A 749 -43.66 25.68 3.95
C LEU A 749 -42.21 25.28 4.33
N ARG A 750 -41.25 25.40 3.40
CA ARG A 750 -39.82 25.18 3.70
C ARG A 750 -39.26 26.24 4.64
N VAL A 751 -39.71 27.49 4.46
CA VAL A 751 -39.31 28.63 5.30
C VAL A 751 -39.92 28.48 6.69
N GLU A 752 -41.19 28.08 6.78
CA GLU A 752 -41.85 27.88 8.08
C GLU A 752 -41.25 26.69 8.85
N LEU A 753 -40.90 25.58 8.19
CA LEU A 753 -40.16 24.46 8.82
C LEU A 753 -38.81 24.91 9.40
N VAL A 754 -38.06 25.78 8.70
CA VAL A 754 -36.81 26.36 9.21
C VAL A 754 -37.08 27.26 10.42
N LYS A 755 -38.07 28.17 10.33
CA LYS A 755 -38.47 29.07 11.42
C LYS A 755 -38.86 28.29 12.67
N GLU A 756 -39.72 27.27 12.54
CA GLU A 756 -40.17 26.40 13.65
C GLU A 756 -39.02 25.63 14.28
N PHE A 757 -38.15 24.99 13.48
CA PHE A 757 -37.02 24.22 14.00
C PHE A 757 -36.06 25.12 14.79
N VAL A 758 -35.69 26.27 14.22
CA VAL A 758 -34.73 27.20 14.80
C VAL A 758 -35.27 27.82 16.08
N LYS A 759 -36.48 28.41 16.04
CA LYS A 759 -37.09 29.04 17.23
C LYS A 759 -37.38 28.07 18.38
N LYS A 760 -37.49 26.76 18.08
CA LYS A 760 -37.69 25.71 19.09
C LYS A 760 -36.40 25.13 19.68
N ARG A 761 -35.26 25.26 18.99
CA ARG A 761 -34.03 24.49 19.34
C ARG A 761 -32.75 25.32 19.47
N PHE A 762 -32.66 26.50 18.89
CA PHE A 762 -31.46 27.31 18.95
C PHE A 762 -31.41 28.13 20.26
N PRO A 763 -30.22 28.36 20.85
CA PRO A 763 -30.07 29.18 22.06
C PRO A 763 -30.29 30.68 21.78
N SER A 764 -30.23 31.10 20.51
CA SER A 764 -30.36 32.48 20.05
C SER A 764 -30.71 32.46 18.56
N CYS A 765 -31.61 33.33 18.12
CA CYS A 765 -32.08 33.44 16.73
C CYS A 765 -32.21 34.91 16.30
N LYS A 766 -31.25 35.74 16.73
CA LYS A 766 -31.28 37.21 16.57
C LYS A 766 -31.21 37.64 15.11
N MET A 767 -30.46 36.93 14.27
CA MET A 767 -30.37 37.23 12.84
C MET A 767 -31.68 36.84 12.13
N LEU A 768 -32.31 35.72 12.51
CA LEU A 768 -33.65 35.36 12.05
C LEU A 768 -34.71 36.39 12.46
N ASP A 769 -34.72 36.85 13.72
CA ASP A 769 -35.67 37.87 14.18
C ASP A 769 -35.49 39.22 13.48
N TYR A 770 -34.23 39.61 13.21
CA TYR A 770 -33.94 40.78 12.37
C TYR A 770 -34.46 40.59 10.93
N ALA A 771 -34.25 39.41 10.33
CA ALA A 771 -34.75 39.08 9.00
C ALA A 771 -36.29 39.05 8.91
N LEU A 772 -36.98 38.61 9.96
CA LEU A 772 -38.45 38.67 10.10
C LEU A 772 -38.97 40.12 10.20
N ALA A 773 -38.22 40.99 10.88
CA ALA A 773 -38.55 42.42 10.93
C ALA A 773 -38.32 43.10 9.56
N VAL A 774 -37.29 42.71 8.81
CA VAL A 774 -37.06 43.12 7.42
C VAL A 774 -38.17 42.61 6.50
N GLU A 775 -38.58 41.34 6.61
CA GLU A 775 -39.73 40.74 5.92
C GLU A 775 -41.02 41.54 6.18
N SER A 776 -41.23 42.00 7.41
CA SER A 776 -42.39 42.84 7.76
C SER A 776 -42.35 44.20 7.04
N VAL A 777 -41.17 44.82 6.90
CA VAL A 777 -40.99 46.06 6.12
C VAL A 777 -41.17 45.81 4.62
N THR A 778 -40.67 44.70 4.07
CA THR A 778 -40.74 44.44 2.61
C THR A 778 -42.12 43.96 2.17
N THR A 779 -42.79 43.11 2.95
CA THR A 779 -44.17 42.68 2.65
C THR A 779 -45.15 43.85 2.69
N SER A 780 -44.94 44.86 3.56
CA SER A 780 -45.73 46.10 3.55
C SER A 780 -45.66 46.90 2.24
N LYS A 781 -44.65 46.64 1.39
CA LYS A 781 -44.50 47.23 0.06
C LYS A 781 -45.13 46.35 -1.03
N LYS A 782 -45.11 45.02 -0.86
CA LYS A 782 -45.80 44.03 -1.73
C LYS A 782 -45.80 42.63 -1.10
N ASP A 783 -46.96 41.98 -1.05
CA ASP A 783 -47.18 40.70 -0.32
C ASP A 783 -46.25 39.53 -0.68
N ASN A 784 -45.65 39.51 -1.89
CA ASN A 784 -44.74 38.45 -2.34
C ASN A 784 -43.26 38.72 -1.99
N LEU A 785 -42.96 39.82 -1.29
CA LEU A 785 -41.62 40.15 -0.77
C LEU A 785 -41.38 39.54 0.62
N ILE A 786 -41.72 38.26 0.76
CA ILE A 786 -41.44 37.41 1.92
C ILE A 786 -39.97 36.97 1.99
N LEU A 787 -39.53 36.50 3.16
CA LEU A 787 -38.27 35.78 3.32
C LEU A 787 -38.39 34.43 2.60
N ASN A 788 -37.46 34.12 1.71
CA ASN A 788 -37.42 32.85 0.98
C ASN A 788 -36.50 31.82 1.66
N VAL A 789 -36.49 30.58 1.17
CA VAL A 789 -35.76 29.47 1.82
C VAL A 789 -34.25 29.72 1.85
N ASP A 790 -33.68 30.31 0.80
CA ASP A 790 -32.25 30.64 0.72
C ASP A 790 -31.88 31.68 1.78
N GLY A 791 -32.71 32.73 1.93
CA GLY A 791 -32.55 33.76 2.96
C GLY A 791 -32.72 33.22 4.38
N ALA A 792 -33.75 32.40 4.62
CA ALA A 792 -34.04 31.80 5.92
C ALA A 792 -32.90 30.84 6.36
N VAL A 793 -32.43 29.97 5.47
CA VAL A 793 -31.28 29.09 5.75
C VAL A 793 -30.02 29.90 6.02
N ALA A 794 -29.76 30.96 5.24
CA ALA A 794 -28.58 31.81 5.42
C ALA A 794 -28.53 32.48 6.79
N VAL A 795 -29.59 33.21 7.19
CA VAL A 795 -29.61 33.92 8.49
C VAL A 795 -29.59 32.96 9.67
N CYS A 796 -30.28 31.82 9.57
CA CYS A 796 -30.23 30.79 10.60
C CYS A 796 -28.87 30.09 10.67
N PHE A 797 -28.14 29.94 9.56
CA PHE A 797 -26.77 29.43 9.60
C PHE A 797 -25.81 30.43 10.26
N VAL A 798 -25.98 31.75 10.05
CA VAL A 798 -25.24 32.77 10.79
C VAL A 798 -25.55 32.69 12.30
N ASP A 799 -26.82 32.54 12.68
CA ASP A 799 -27.20 32.31 14.09
C ASP A 799 -26.58 31.01 14.65
N LEU A 800 -26.50 29.93 13.86
CA LEU A 800 -25.82 28.68 14.25
C LEU A 800 -24.33 28.94 14.52
N MET A 801 -23.60 29.49 13.55
CA MET A 801 -22.15 29.70 13.65
C MET A 801 -21.80 30.65 14.82
N ARG A 802 -22.58 31.72 15.03
CA ARG A 802 -22.31 32.72 16.07
C ARG A 802 -22.79 32.31 17.47
N ASN A 803 -23.78 31.42 17.61
CA ASN A 803 -24.40 31.12 18.91
C ASN A 803 -24.33 29.65 19.36
N CYS A 804 -23.79 28.72 18.56
CA CYS A 804 -23.73 27.29 18.95
C CYS A 804 -22.68 26.94 20.01
N GLY A 805 -21.79 27.87 20.38
CA GLY A 805 -20.75 27.69 21.40
C GLY A 805 -19.51 26.89 20.94
N ALA A 806 -19.44 26.47 19.69
CA ALA A 806 -18.31 25.70 19.14
C ALA A 806 -17.21 26.56 18.45
N PHE A 807 -17.45 27.86 18.30
CA PHE A 807 -16.63 28.81 17.53
C PHE A 807 -16.42 30.12 18.30
N SER A 808 -15.27 30.76 18.11
CA SER A 808 -15.12 32.20 18.37
C SER A 808 -15.89 33.04 17.34
N ALA A 809 -16.07 34.33 17.62
CA ALA A 809 -16.66 35.26 16.65
C ALA A 809 -15.82 35.38 15.37
N GLU A 810 -14.49 35.25 15.48
CA GLU A 810 -13.55 35.26 14.36
C GLU A 810 -13.65 33.96 13.54
N GLU A 811 -13.64 32.79 14.20
CA GLU A 811 -13.83 31.49 13.52
C GLU A 811 -15.16 31.45 12.76
N ALA A 812 -16.25 31.91 13.38
CA ALA A 812 -17.58 31.93 12.78
C ALA A 812 -17.62 32.82 11.53
N GLU A 813 -17.02 34.01 11.59
CA GLU A 813 -16.95 34.97 10.49
C GLU A 813 -16.04 34.48 9.35
N ASP A 814 -14.93 33.83 9.65
CA ASP A 814 -14.03 33.23 8.66
C ASP A 814 -14.69 32.05 7.91
N TYR A 815 -15.39 31.15 8.61
CA TYR A 815 -16.15 30.08 7.95
C TYR A 815 -17.27 30.61 7.04
N LEU A 816 -17.89 31.75 7.37
CA LEU A 816 -18.86 32.41 6.48
C LEU A 816 -18.16 32.94 5.21
N LYS A 817 -17.01 33.60 5.34
CA LYS A 817 -16.20 34.10 4.21
C LYS A 817 -15.61 32.99 3.33
N MET A 818 -15.40 31.79 3.88
CA MET A 818 -14.94 30.61 3.13
C MET A 818 -16.00 30.00 2.20
N GLY A 819 -17.24 30.50 2.20
CA GLY A 819 -18.30 30.01 1.31
C GLY A 819 -18.89 28.67 1.73
N VAL A 820 -18.92 28.38 3.03
CA VAL A 820 -19.50 27.13 3.58
C VAL A 820 -20.98 26.95 3.21
N LEU A 821 -21.74 28.05 3.08
CA LEU A 821 -23.16 28.02 2.69
C LEU A 821 -23.35 27.57 1.22
N ASN A 822 -22.53 28.08 0.29
CA ASN A 822 -22.39 27.50 -1.05
C ASN A 822 -22.03 26.01 -0.99
N GLY A 823 -21.13 25.60 -0.10
CA GLY A 823 -20.79 24.19 0.16
C GLY A 823 -22.00 23.34 0.54
N LEU A 824 -22.85 23.82 1.47
CA LEU A 824 -24.11 23.15 1.84
C LEU A 824 -25.06 23.03 0.65
N PHE A 825 -25.23 24.10 -0.14
CA PHE A 825 -26.09 24.07 -1.32
C PHE A 825 -25.57 23.10 -2.39
N VAL A 826 -24.25 23.05 -2.65
CA VAL A 826 -23.61 22.12 -3.57
C VAL A 826 -23.81 20.67 -3.12
N LEU A 827 -23.57 20.36 -1.84
CA LEU A 827 -23.74 19.01 -1.30
C LEU A 827 -25.21 18.55 -1.34
N GLY A 828 -26.14 19.42 -0.93
CA GLY A 828 -27.57 19.13 -1.00
C GLY A 828 -28.04 18.93 -2.44
N ARG A 829 -27.80 19.92 -3.32
CA ARG A 829 -28.25 19.88 -4.72
C ARG A 829 -27.66 18.71 -5.52
N SER A 830 -26.50 18.20 -5.13
CA SER A 830 -25.93 16.99 -5.75
C SER A 830 -26.88 15.78 -5.70
N ILE A 831 -27.73 15.68 -4.66
CA ILE A 831 -28.75 14.62 -4.52
C ILE A 831 -29.74 14.67 -5.69
N GLY A 832 -30.33 15.83 -5.96
CA GLY A 832 -31.28 16.04 -7.07
C GLY A 832 -30.65 15.89 -8.44
N LEU A 833 -29.40 16.35 -8.63
CA LEU A 833 -28.68 16.17 -9.90
C LEU A 833 -28.38 14.68 -10.18
N ILE A 834 -27.95 13.91 -9.16
CA ILE A 834 -27.78 12.45 -9.30
C ILE A 834 -29.13 11.78 -9.62
N ALA A 835 -30.22 12.18 -8.96
CA ALA A 835 -31.55 11.67 -9.24
C ALA A 835 -31.99 11.95 -10.69
N HIS A 836 -31.74 13.16 -11.21
CA HIS A 836 -32.00 13.50 -12.61
C HIS A 836 -31.14 12.71 -13.60
N TYR A 837 -29.85 12.46 -13.31
CA TYR A 837 -29.03 11.56 -14.13
C TYR A 837 -29.63 10.15 -14.20
N LEU A 838 -29.96 9.57 -13.04
CA LEU A 838 -30.52 8.21 -12.96
C LEU A 838 -31.89 8.13 -13.66
N ASP A 839 -32.71 9.16 -13.52
CA ASP A 839 -34.00 9.27 -14.19
C ASP A 839 -33.88 9.31 -15.73
N GLN A 840 -33.02 10.16 -16.29
CA GLN A 840 -32.83 10.23 -17.74
C GLN A 840 -32.23 8.93 -18.32
N LYS A 841 -31.34 8.24 -17.57
CA LYS A 841 -30.88 6.88 -17.96
C LYS A 841 -32.03 5.87 -17.92
N ARG A 842 -32.88 5.90 -16.89
CA ARG A 842 -34.07 5.03 -16.74
C ARG A 842 -35.09 5.26 -17.86
N LEU A 843 -35.36 6.51 -18.22
CA LEU A 843 -36.25 6.91 -19.31
C LEU A 843 -35.67 6.67 -20.71
N ARG A 844 -34.38 6.30 -20.82
CA ARG A 844 -33.66 6.05 -22.09
C ARG A 844 -33.73 7.22 -23.07
N THR A 845 -33.79 8.44 -22.57
CA THR A 845 -33.95 9.66 -23.38
C THR A 845 -32.75 9.87 -24.30
N GLY A 846 -32.99 9.94 -25.62
CA GLY A 846 -31.98 10.23 -26.64
C GLY A 846 -31.42 11.66 -26.55
N LEU A 847 -30.42 11.96 -27.39
CA LEU A 847 -29.71 13.24 -27.42
C LEU A 847 -30.66 14.45 -27.38
N TYR A 848 -30.29 15.49 -26.64
CA TYR A 848 -30.97 16.79 -26.70
C TYR A 848 -30.28 17.70 -27.72
N ARG A 849 -31.10 18.37 -28.53
CA ARG A 849 -30.72 19.50 -29.37
C ARG A 849 -31.71 20.61 -29.07
N HIS A 850 -31.22 21.83 -28.85
CA HIS A 850 -32.09 22.97 -28.59
C HIS A 850 -32.93 23.29 -29.86
N PRO A 851 -34.23 23.62 -29.74
CA PRO A 851 -35.04 24.04 -30.88
C PRO A 851 -34.48 25.32 -31.53
N TRP A 852 -34.77 25.53 -32.81
CA TRP A 852 -34.27 26.70 -33.55
C TRP A 852 -35.17 27.94 -33.38
N ASP A 853 -36.45 27.72 -33.09
CA ASP A 853 -37.47 28.72 -32.79
C ASP A 853 -37.31 29.39 -31.42
N ASP A 854 -36.51 28.81 -30.52
CA ASP A 854 -36.11 29.38 -29.22
C ASP A 854 -34.80 30.21 -29.32
N ILE A 855 -34.26 30.43 -30.55
CA ILE A 855 -32.96 31.09 -30.79
C ILE A 855 -33.09 32.25 -31.78
N THR A 856 -32.86 33.48 -31.31
CA THR A 856 -32.77 34.67 -32.17
C THR A 856 -31.40 34.76 -32.88
N TYR A 857 -31.36 34.45 -34.17
CA TYR A 857 -30.13 34.47 -34.99
C TYR A 857 -29.78 35.85 -35.53
N LEU A 858 -29.07 36.66 -34.75
CA LEU A 858 -28.53 37.97 -35.18
C LEU A 858 -27.19 37.80 -35.93
N LEU A 859 -27.27 37.54 -37.25
CA LEU A 859 -26.09 37.38 -38.11
C LEU A 859 -25.59 38.75 -38.65
N PRO A 860 -24.32 39.14 -38.44
CA PRO A 860 -23.83 40.49 -38.80
C PRO A 860 -23.98 40.87 -40.28
N THR A 861 -23.95 39.90 -41.20
CA THR A 861 -24.00 40.11 -42.64
C THR A 861 -25.39 40.41 -43.20
N LEU A 862 -26.46 40.39 -42.38
CA LEU A 862 -27.81 40.79 -42.79
C LEU A 862 -28.10 42.29 -42.60
N GLN A 863 -27.24 43.04 -41.90
CA GLN A 863 -27.45 44.48 -41.61
C GLN A 863 -27.13 45.43 -42.78
N SER A 864 -26.79 44.91 -43.97
CA SER A 864 -26.61 45.71 -45.20
C SER A 864 -27.91 45.87 -46.01
N GLY A 865 -29.02 45.25 -45.59
CA GLY A 865 -30.36 45.53 -46.09
C GLY A 865 -30.97 46.79 -45.47
N ALA A 866 -31.84 47.49 -46.21
CA ALA A 866 -32.48 48.71 -45.73
C ALA A 866 -33.50 48.43 -44.61
N PRO A 867 -33.76 49.37 -43.68
CA PRO A 867 -34.73 49.18 -42.60
C PRO A 867 -36.11 48.80 -43.14
N GLY A 868 -36.57 47.59 -42.81
CA GLY A 868 -37.80 46.99 -43.33
C GLY A 868 -37.60 45.66 -44.08
N SER A 869 -36.37 45.32 -44.50
CA SER A 869 -36.05 44.03 -45.12
C SER A 869 -35.61 42.94 -44.13
N GLU A 870 -36.29 42.81 -42.99
CA GLU A 870 -36.06 41.69 -42.05
C GLU A 870 -36.67 40.39 -42.60
N GLY A 871 -35.97 39.81 -43.59
CA GLY A 871 -36.32 38.53 -44.19
C GLY A 871 -36.26 37.41 -43.16
N ARG A 872 -37.43 36.89 -42.77
CA ARG A 872 -37.56 35.70 -41.93
C ARG A 872 -36.82 34.53 -42.59
N VAL A 873 -35.70 34.09 -42.00
CA VAL A 873 -34.90 32.99 -42.54
C VAL A 873 -35.62 31.67 -42.30
N GLU A 874 -36.45 31.27 -43.25
CA GLU A 874 -37.03 29.93 -43.28
C GLU A 874 -35.95 28.90 -43.63
N VAL A 875 -35.43 28.24 -42.59
CA VAL A 875 -34.58 27.05 -42.75
C VAL A 875 -35.46 25.90 -43.21
N GLN A 876 -35.46 25.62 -44.52
CA GLN A 876 -36.14 24.45 -45.08
C GLN A 876 -35.55 23.15 -44.49
N MET A 877 -36.42 22.15 -44.30
CA MET A 877 -36.10 20.86 -43.66
C MET A 877 -35.31 19.91 -44.57
#